data_AF-A0AA35LQN3-F1
#
_entry.id   AF-A0AA35LQN3-F1
#
_cell.length_a   1.000
_cell.length_b   1.000
_cell.length_c   1.000
_cell.angle_alpha   90.00
_cell.angle_beta   90.00
_cell.angle_gamma   90.00
#
_symmetry.space_group_name_H-M   'P 1'
#
loop_
_entity.id
_entity.type
_entity.pdbx_description
1 polymer ?
#
loop_
_entity_poly.entity_id
_entity_poly.type
_entity_poly.pdbx_seq_one_letter_code
_entity_poly.pdbx_strand_id
1 'polypeptide(L)'
;MTCSVGFKETNLLNELRAQSECATRKETLQATGITCLGQLDEGYFSAVRDLRRALESLVSDSGEPRWTAVQLEDSSLLWKIAVFCKPHAGFLDPCFLRQQVKYINNLRLDAFEAYRDDIWAHPQLSFWIGAGKSSILLLQGSHDSRGRSGIFGAELADHIADKKKHIAYMVYKPTLPGSCHPPFPIEEAEVLRHLAIQALQTVGDCTSVRVLTDLVESFSQAKTCADWFRVICAVFYLVSELYVIIDLGIHASSADAAKTWPSKFHAILEDVRAISPKTIIRVMIVSCHPLDVPQNSVNVSKIVLRKPNVHPDLIRNRHSKQARIPPSLWESYQPAKPRATEVEAPKSHDEGLAPVDVHPLNGQADRNTAQNNHTDMSKAVSTVEDCMNKPAHAREFTTAIFCALPIEADAVLSLFDFHWNHHDYPKAPGDDNCYSIGVIGRHNVVLVHIPSMGKSKAATASSQCRTTFTGIKLSLLVGICGGVPGEPGGEGERLLGDVVISEGLVQYDFGRQYPGFFKRKSTVQESLSKLDAAVSSFLARLKTAEYTALLLKNTHDYLTALQSHPDQKRRLQYAHPGIENDCLYQPSYLHKHHEKSRCSSWEDDCGTLGGVCEEAIDSPCDSLGCENHQLIQRRRTQNFEKQGQERNLAIHIGKLASGDKVIKSGEDRDRVALEEKVIAFEMEGAGLWDHGRCMIIKSICDYADCHKSKRWQSYAAATAAACTKGILEQWN
;
A
#
# COMPACT_ATOMS: atom_id res chain seq x y z
N MET A 1 48.34 16.73 -4.43
CA MET A 1 49.35 15.79 -3.89
C MET A 1 48.95 14.39 -4.33
N THR A 2 49.89 13.54 -4.74
CA THR A 2 49.62 12.14 -5.13
C THR A 2 49.54 11.26 -3.88
N CYS A 3 48.32 10.95 -3.43
CA CYS A 3 48.12 9.91 -2.42
C CYS A 3 47.93 8.58 -3.15
N SER A 4 49.02 7.82 -3.32
CA SER A 4 48.98 6.49 -3.94
C SER A 4 48.58 5.45 -2.89
N VAL A 5 47.29 5.34 -2.61
CA VAL A 5 46.74 4.24 -1.80
C VAL A 5 46.53 3.02 -2.71
N GLY A 6 46.95 1.85 -2.23
CA GLY A 6 47.26 0.71 -3.08
C GLY A 6 46.09 -0.23 -3.36
N PHE A 7 44.97 0.25 -3.90
CA PHE A 7 43.97 -0.65 -4.48
C PHE A 7 44.50 -1.21 -5.81
N LYS A 8 45.11 -2.41 -5.76
CA LYS A 8 45.53 -3.12 -6.98
C LYS A 8 44.30 -3.38 -7.85
N GLU A 9 44.44 -3.25 -9.16
CA GLU A 9 43.33 -3.38 -10.12
C GLU A 9 42.65 -4.76 -10.05
N THR A 10 43.40 -5.81 -9.69
CA THR A 10 42.87 -7.15 -9.39
C THR A 10 41.97 -7.19 -8.14
N ASN A 11 42.16 -6.30 -7.15
CA ASN A 11 41.28 -6.21 -5.99
C ASN A 11 39.89 -5.68 -6.39
N LEU A 12 39.79 -4.77 -7.38
CA LEU A 12 38.51 -4.25 -7.86
C LEU A 12 37.65 -5.38 -8.45
N LEU A 13 38.24 -6.25 -9.29
CA LEU A 13 37.55 -7.43 -9.81
C LEU A 13 37.22 -8.46 -8.72
N ASN A 14 38.07 -8.62 -7.70
CA ASN A 14 37.81 -9.53 -6.58
C ASN A 14 36.69 -9.04 -5.66
N GLU A 15 36.59 -7.73 -5.40
CA GLU A 15 35.50 -7.16 -4.59
C GLU A 15 34.18 -7.11 -5.39
N LEU A 16 34.25 -6.84 -6.71
CA LEU A 16 33.11 -7.05 -7.63
C LEU A 16 32.63 -8.50 -7.63
N ARG A 17 33.54 -9.49 -7.60
CA ARG A 17 33.19 -10.93 -7.50
C ARG A 17 32.40 -11.21 -6.23
N ALA A 18 32.96 -10.87 -5.06
CA ALA A 18 32.32 -11.08 -3.76
C ALA A 18 30.91 -10.43 -3.67
N GLN A 19 30.76 -9.18 -4.13
CA GLN A 19 29.44 -8.53 -4.14
C GLN A 19 28.48 -9.15 -5.18
N SER A 20 28.98 -9.65 -6.32
CA SER A 20 28.15 -10.32 -7.34
C SER A 20 27.67 -11.73 -6.94
N GLU A 21 28.34 -12.38 -5.99
CA GLU A 21 27.98 -13.72 -5.48
C GLU A 21 26.97 -13.63 -4.33
N CYS A 22 27.04 -12.56 -3.52
CA CYS A 22 26.04 -12.22 -2.49
C CYS A 22 24.64 -11.94 -3.08
N ALA A 23 24.56 -11.56 -4.35
CA ALA A 23 23.35 -11.20 -5.12
C ALA A 23 22.30 -12.32 -5.33
N THR A 24 22.44 -13.47 -4.68
CA THR A 24 21.63 -14.68 -4.91
C THR A 24 20.47 -14.87 -3.92
N ARG A 25 20.36 -14.02 -2.88
CA ARG A 25 19.21 -13.98 -1.96
C ARG A 25 18.30 -12.80 -2.28
N LYS A 26 16.98 -13.01 -2.25
CA LYS A 26 15.95 -12.00 -2.56
C LYS A 26 14.79 -12.09 -1.58
N GLU A 27 14.68 -11.12 -0.68
CA GLU A 27 13.46 -10.83 0.08
C GLU A 27 13.16 -9.32 0.09
N THR A 28 11.88 -8.97 0.15
CA THR A 28 11.37 -7.66 -0.32
C THR A 28 10.96 -6.74 0.82
N LEU A 29 11.62 -5.59 0.95
CA LEU A 29 11.11 -4.44 1.71
C LEU A 29 10.74 -3.30 0.74
N GLN A 30 9.47 -2.87 0.78
CA GLN A 30 9.00 -1.67 0.06
C GLN A 30 8.32 -0.64 0.98
N ALA A 31 7.99 -0.99 2.24
CA ALA A 31 7.19 -0.14 3.13
C ALA A 31 7.94 1.07 3.71
N THR A 32 9.28 1.01 3.85
CA THR A 32 10.08 2.03 4.55
C THR A 32 10.64 3.12 3.64
N GLY A 33 10.70 2.87 2.33
CA GLY A 33 11.37 3.75 1.36
C GLY A 33 12.90 3.80 1.43
N ILE A 34 13.49 3.11 2.41
CA ILE A 34 14.93 2.86 2.53
C ILE A 34 15.22 1.56 1.79
N THR A 35 15.76 1.66 0.58
CA THR A 35 16.12 0.50 -0.23
C THR A 35 17.53 0.02 0.13
N CYS A 36 17.65 -1.12 0.79
CA CYS A 36 18.95 -1.76 0.95
C CYS A 36 19.54 -2.05 -0.44
N LEU A 37 20.83 -1.76 -0.65
CA LEU A 37 21.49 -1.99 -1.94
C LEU A 37 21.50 -3.48 -2.34
N GLY A 38 21.32 -4.38 -1.36
CA GLY A 38 21.10 -5.81 -1.56
C GLY A 38 19.67 -6.23 -1.97
N GLN A 39 18.69 -5.32 -1.93
CA GLN A 39 17.28 -5.57 -2.26
C GLN A 39 16.82 -4.93 -3.57
N LEU A 40 17.75 -4.29 -4.29
CA LEU A 40 17.51 -3.85 -5.65
C LEU A 40 17.31 -5.06 -6.58
N ASP A 41 16.63 -4.83 -7.70
CA ASP A 41 16.08 -5.92 -8.51
C ASP A 41 17.15 -6.72 -9.29
N GLU A 42 16.68 -7.72 -10.04
CA GLU A 42 17.55 -8.54 -10.88
C GLU A 42 18.21 -7.73 -12.00
N GLY A 43 17.66 -6.56 -12.35
CA GLY A 43 18.24 -5.59 -13.28
C GLY A 43 19.40 -4.82 -12.67
N TYR A 44 19.33 -4.41 -11.40
CA TYR A 44 20.48 -3.83 -10.68
C TYR A 44 21.62 -4.84 -10.54
N PHE A 45 21.32 -6.06 -10.11
CA PHE A 45 22.35 -7.10 -10.00
C PHE A 45 22.81 -7.65 -11.34
N SER A 46 21.96 -7.66 -12.38
CA SER A 46 22.44 -7.80 -13.76
C SER A 46 23.45 -6.71 -14.05
N ALA A 47 23.08 -5.44 -13.85
CA ALA A 47 23.91 -4.29 -14.19
C ALA A 47 25.24 -4.23 -13.41
N VAL A 48 25.31 -4.75 -12.18
CA VAL A 48 26.59 -4.96 -11.46
C VAL A 48 27.42 -6.09 -12.11
N ARG A 49 26.77 -7.18 -12.57
CA ARG A 49 27.41 -8.23 -13.38
C ARG A 49 27.76 -7.76 -14.80
N ASP A 50 27.04 -6.80 -15.37
CA ASP A 50 27.30 -6.17 -16.67
C ASP A 50 28.50 -5.24 -16.56
N LEU A 51 28.56 -4.37 -15.53
CA LEU A 51 29.73 -3.56 -15.18
C LEU A 51 30.97 -4.45 -14.95
N ARG A 52 30.80 -5.52 -14.18
CA ARG A 52 31.86 -6.51 -13.95
C ARG A 52 32.32 -7.17 -15.27
N ARG A 53 31.39 -7.59 -16.14
CA ARG A 53 31.73 -8.21 -17.44
C ARG A 53 32.45 -7.23 -18.37
N ALA A 54 32.03 -5.97 -18.42
CA ALA A 54 32.73 -4.94 -19.19
C ALA A 54 34.17 -4.72 -18.66
N LEU A 55 34.36 -4.68 -17.34
CA LEU A 55 35.70 -4.57 -16.76
C LEU A 55 36.55 -5.84 -16.99
N GLU A 56 35.97 -7.04 -16.85
CA GLU A 56 36.65 -8.32 -17.13
C GLU A 56 37.04 -8.44 -18.62
N SER A 57 36.24 -7.96 -19.58
CA SER A 57 36.64 -7.92 -21.00
C SER A 57 37.76 -6.91 -21.28
N LEU A 58 37.71 -5.73 -20.66
CA LEU A 58 38.76 -4.71 -20.82
C LEU A 58 40.11 -5.12 -20.21
N VAL A 59 40.11 -5.97 -19.17
CA VAL A 59 41.33 -6.64 -18.66
C VAL A 59 41.84 -7.70 -19.64
N SER A 60 40.95 -8.39 -20.36
CA SER A 60 41.30 -9.54 -21.19
C SER A 60 42.01 -9.17 -22.50
N ASP A 61 41.69 -8.00 -23.08
CA ASP A 61 42.09 -7.63 -24.44
C ASP A 61 43.38 -6.77 -24.55
N SER A 62 44.13 -6.54 -23.46
CA SER A 62 45.38 -5.76 -23.54
C SER A 62 46.49 -6.16 -22.58
N GLY A 63 47.73 -6.19 -23.09
CA GLY A 63 48.94 -6.24 -22.28
C GLY A 63 49.31 -4.84 -21.76
N GLU A 64 49.73 -4.76 -20.49
CA GLU A 64 49.94 -3.51 -19.72
C GLU A 64 48.83 -2.45 -19.94
N PRO A 65 47.60 -2.70 -19.46
CA PRO A 65 46.44 -1.86 -19.72
C PRO A 65 46.64 -0.42 -19.22
N ARG A 66 46.67 0.54 -20.15
CA ARG A 66 46.66 1.97 -19.84
C ARG A 66 45.23 2.47 -19.63
N TRP A 67 44.66 2.12 -18.48
CA TRP A 67 43.27 2.43 -18.05
C TRP A 67 42.82 3.89 -18.19
N THR A 68 43.74 4.85 -18.30
CA THR A 68 43.45 6.27 -18.56
C THR A 68 42.81 6.53 -19.91
N ALA A 69 42.99 5.65 -20.91
CA ALA A 69 42.42 5.80 -22.25
C ALA A 69 41.08 5.04 -22.44
N VAL A 70 40.73 4.16 -21.52
CA VAL A 70 39.59 3.23 -21.64
C VAL A 70 38.31 3.87 -21.09
N GLN A 71 37.26 3.91 -21.91
CA GLN A 71 35.95 4.46 -21.55
C GLN A 71 34.96 3.34 -21.19
N LEU A 72 34.02 3.64 -20.28
CA LEU A 72 32.84 2.84 -20.02
C LEU A 72 31.72 3.25 -20.99
N GLU A 73 31.14 2.27 -21.70
CA GLU A 73 30.10 2.50 -22.71
C GLU A 73 28.70 2.75 -22.12
N ASP A 74 28.44 2.32 -20.89
CA ASP A 74 27.18 2.56 -20.16
C ASP A 74 27.46 3.33 -18.86
N SER A 75 27.13 4.63 -18.84
CA SER A 75 27.25 5.48 -17.64
C SER A 75 26.20 5.19 -16.57
N SER A 76 25.07 4.55 -16.92
CA SER A 76 24.00 4.20 -15.98
C SER A 76 24.44 3.20 -14.92
N LEU A 77 25.65 2.64 -15.05
CA LEU A 77 26.30 1.73 -14.10
C LEU A 77 27.02 2.48 -12.97
N LEU A 78 27.38 3.77 -13.14
CA LEU A 78 28.26 4.49 -12.22
C LEU A 78 27.69 4.69 -10.81
N TRP A 79 26.40 4.96 -10.67
CA TRP A 79 25.77 5.08 -9.34
C TRP A 79 25.73 3.77 -8.55
N LYS A 80 25.91 2.63 -9.24
CA LYS A 80 25.93 1.29 -8.64
C LYS A 80 27.23 1.01 -7.86
N ILE A 81 28.24 1.89 -8.00
CA ILE A 81 29.42 2.00 -7.10
C ILE A 81 29.00 2.15 -5.62
N ALA A 82 27.79 2.63 -5.34
CA ALA A 82 27.23 2.67 -3.99
C ALA A 82 27.31 1.33 -3.25
N VAL A 83 27.33 0.18 -3.96
CA VAL A 83 27.49 -1.17 -3.37
C VAL A 83 28.74 -1.34 -2.51
N PHE A 84 29.79 -0.55 -2.75
CA PHE A 84 31.06 -0.64 -2.02
C PHE A 84 31.08 0.12 -0.68
N CYS A 85 30.02 0.86 -0.33
CA CYS A 85 29.88 1.53 0.96
C CYS A 85 29.95 0.53 2.13
N LYS A 86 30.66 0.89 3.21
CA LYS A 86 30.77 0.06 4.43
C LYS A 86 30.35 0.87 5.67
N PRO A 87 29.33 0.45 6.45
CA PRO A 87 28.51 -0.75 6.30
C PRO A 87 27.40 -0.60 5.24
N HIS A 88 26.60 -1.67 5.03
CA HIS A 88 25.46 -1.72 4.11
C HIS A 88 24.25 -0.86 4.56
N ALA A 89 24.43 0.45 4.66
CA ALA A 89 23.33 1.38 4.89
C ALA A 89 22.43 1.50 3.64
N GLY A 90 21.13 1.25 3.81
CA GLY A 90 20.15 1.40 2.73
C GLY A 90 20.04 2.83 2.22
N PHE A 91 19.59 3.00 0.98
CA PHE A 91 19.52 4.27 0.27
C PHE A 91 18.06 4.64 0.02
N LEU A 92 17.67 5.88 0.33
CA LEU A 92 16.33 6.41 0.08
C LEU A 92 16.08 6.49 -1.43
N ASP A 93 15.11 5.72 -1.92
CA ASP A 93 14.77 5.65 -3.35
C ASP A 93 14.31 7.03 -3.89
N PRO A 94 14.87 7.54 -5.00
CA PRO A 94 14.43 8.77 -5.65
C PRO A 94 12.96 8.77 -6.07
N CYS A 95 12.34 7.60 -6.32
CA CYS A 95 10.91 7.49 -6.57
C CYS A 95 10.10 7.63 -5.28
N PHE A 96 10.51 6.99 -4.17
CA PHE A 96 9.96 7.20 -2.83
C PHE A 96 10.08 8.66 -2.37
N LEU A 97 11.25 9.29 -2.54
CA LEU A 97 11.44 10.72 -2.26
C LEU A 97 10.46 11.58 -3.07
N ARG A 98 10.26 11.27 -4.36
CA ARG A 98 9.28 11.99 -5.20
C ARG A 98 7.83 11.69 -4.80
N GLN A 99 7.55 10.49 -4.28
CA GLN A 99 6.24 10.15 -3.72
C GLN A 99 5.98 10.88 -2.40
N GLN A 100 6.97 11.06 -1.52
CA GLN A 100 6.86 11.91 -0.34
C GLN A 100 6.59 13.36 -0.71
N VAL A 101 7.32 13.91 -1.69
CA VAL A 101 7.06 15.25 -2.24
C VAL A 101 5.61 15.38 -2.75
N LYS A 102 5.12 14.40 -3.51
CA LYS A 102 3.73 14.39 -4.01
C LYS A 102 2.69 14.17 -2.90
N TYR A 103 3.03 13.46 -1.84
CA TYR A 103 2.18 13.31 -0.65
C TYR A 103 2.08 14.61 0.15
N ILE A 104 3.21 15.28 0.38
CA ILE A 104 3.31 16.60 1.05
C ILE A 104 2.37 17.61 0.37
N ASN A 105 2.37 17.66 -0.96
CA ASN A 105 1.51 18.56 -1.75
C ASN A 105 0.00 18.26 -1.64
N ASN A 106 -0.41 17.15 -1.01
CA ASN A 106 -1.81 16.78 -0.79
C ASN A 106 -2.26 16.91 0.68
N LEU A 107 -1.40 17.37 1.59
CA LEU A 107 -1.73 17.51 3.03
C LEU A 107 -2.71 18.67 3.31
N ARG A 108 -3.60 18.46 4.29
CA ARG A 108 -4.44 19.53 4.89
C ARG A 108 -3.65 20.35 5.91
N LEU A 109 -2.69 21.11 5.41
CA LEU A 109 -1.92 22.11 6.16
C LEU A 109 -2.81 23.22 6.75
N ASP A 110 -2.28 24.05 7.64
CA ASP A 110 -2.94 25.30 8.03
C ASP A 110 -2.87 26.36 6.90
N ALA A 111 -3.39 27.57 7.11
CA ALA A 111 -3.37 28.62 6.07
C ALA A 111 -2.01 29.32 5.90
N PHE A 112 -1.11 29.18 6.87
CA PHE A 112 0.20 29.82 6.94
C PHE A 112 1.27 28.97 6.25
N GLU A 113 1.29 27.66 6.53
CA GLU A 113 2.12 26.67 5.85
C GLU A 113 1.70 26.47 4.39
N ALA A 114 0.39 26.59 4.09
CA ALA A 114 -0.14 26.44 2.73
C ALA A 114 0.23 27.57 1.77
N TYR A 115 0.38 28.81 2.25
CA TYR A 115 0.74 29.95 1.41
C TYR A 115 2.24 29.95 1.10
N ARG A 116 2.67 29.94 -0.18
CA ARG A 116 4.09 29.90 -0.59
C ARG A 116 4.47 30.86 -1.72
N ASP A 117 3.52 31.68 -2.16
CA ASP A 117 3.60 32.47 -3.40
C ASP A 117 4.69 33.56 -3.36
N ASP A 118 4.98 34.13 -2.19
CA ASP A 118 6.08 35.10 -1.98
C ASP A 118 7.48 34.49 -2.15
N ILE A 119 7.64 33.18 -1.94
CA ILE A 119 8.89 32.45 -2.17
C ILE A 119 9.05 32.20 -3.67
N TRP A 120 7.99 31.70 -4.32
CA TRP A 120 7.93 31.48 -5.77
C TRP A 120 8.12 32.78 -6.58
N ALA A 121 7.64 33.91 -6.07
CA ALA A 121 7.81 35.23 -6.67
C ALA A 121 9.15 35.93 -6.33
N HIS A 122 10.01 35.33 -5.50
CA HIS A 122 11.20 36.02 -5.00
C HIS A 122 12.30 36.15 -6.08
N PRO A 123 12.80 37.36 -6.41
CA PRO A 123 13.73 37.54 -7.55
C PRO A 123 15.05 36.76 -7.46
N GLN A 124 15.54 36.46 -6.25
CA GLN A 124 16.74 35.62 -6.09
C GLN A 124 16.49 34.16 -6.44
N LEU A 125 15.27 33.64 -6.25
CA LEU A 125 14.91 32.28 -6.66
C LEU A 125 14.94 32.18 -8.18
N SER A 126 14.27 33.11 -8.87
CA SER A 126 14.25 33.12 -10.34
C SER A 126 15.65 33.32 -10.94
N PHE A 127 16.47 34.18 -10.33
CA PHE A 127 17.87 34.35 -10.73
C PHE A 127 18.69 33.08 -10.53
N TRP A 128 18.57 32.41 -9.38
CA TRP A 128 19.28 31.15 -9.10
C TRP A 128 18.84 30.05 -10.06
N ILE A 129 17.53 29.82 -10.25
CA ILE A 129 16.98 28.85 -11.20
C ILE A 129 17.54 29.09 -12.62
N GLY A 130 17.59 30.34 -13.08
CA GLY A 130 18.10 30.70 -14.41
C GLY A 130 19.63 30.87 -14.51
N ALA A 131 20.39 30.74 -13.42
CA ALA A 131 21.79 31.14 -13.39
C ALA A 131 22.65 30.29 -14.34
N GLY A 132 23.29 30.92 -15.33
CA GLY A 132 24.27 30.28 -16.22
C GLY A 132 25.65 30.00 -15.57
N LYS A 133 25.71 29.88 -14.24
CA LYS A 133 26.92 29.67 -13.45
C LYS A 133 26.60 28.93 -12.15
N SER A 134 27.57 28.17 -11.63
CA SER A 134 27.44 27.52 -10.32
C SER A 134 27.19 28.53 -9.21
N SER A 135 26.21 28.26 -8.34
CA SER A 135 25.73 29.22 -7.35
C SER A 135 24.93 28.59 -6.19
N ILE A 136 24.89 29.29 -5.06
CA ILE A 136 24.20 28.85 -3.84
C ILE A 136 23.03 29.78 -3.49
N LEU A 137 21.90 29.19 -3.10
CA LEU A 137 20.72 29.88 -2.58
C LEU A 137 20.44 29.40 -1.16
N LEU A 138 20.52 30.31 -0.19
CA LEU A 138 20.21 30.01 1.21
C LEU A 138 18.77 30.43 1.50
N LEU A 139 17.88 29.46 1.69
CA LEU A 139 16.49 29.69 2.07
C LEU A 139 16.38 29.58 3.60
N GLN A 140 16.66 30.68 4.29
CA GLN A 140 16.69 30.70 5.76
C GLN A 140 15.36 31.19 6.33
N GLY A 141 14.72 30.37 7.16
CA GLY A 141 13.54 30.72 7.94
C GLY A 141 13.83 30.88 9.44
N SER A 142 12.74 31.04 10.20
CA SER A 142 12.66 30.78 11.63
C SER A 142 11.96 29.43 11.90
N HIS A 143 11.85 29.04 13.17
CA HIS A 143 11.10 27.86 13.61
C HIS A 143 9.65 27.85 13.06
N ASP A 144 8.92 28.97 13.19
CA ASP A 144 7.54 29.14 12.70
C ASP A 144 7.40 28.80 11.21
N SER A 145 8.41 29.09 10.40
CA SER A 145 8.41 28.83 8.95
C SER A 145 8.91 27.45 8.53
N ARG A 146 9.33 26.58 9.47
CA ARG A 146 9.97 25.28 9.18
C ARG A 146 9.13 24.39 8.25
N GLY A 147 7.83 24.31 8.47
CA GLY A 147 6.94 23.55 7.58
C GLY A 147 6.86 24.15 6.19
N ARG A 148 6.49 25.43 6.12
CA ARG A 148 6.44 26.23 4.88
C ARG A 148 7.70 26.08 4.01
N SER A 149 8.89 26.12 4.62
CA SER A 149 10.18 26.05 3.91
C SER A 149 10.51 24.65 3.39
N GLY A 150 10.24 23.60 4.18
CA GLY A 150 10.44 22.21 3.75
C GLY A 150 9.48 21.82 2.62
N ILE A 151 8.21 22.23 2.72
CA ILE A 151 7.21 22.04 1.66
C ILE A 151 7.62 22.76 0.37
N PHE A 152 8.10 24.00 0.44
CA PHE A 152 8.60 24.71 -0.73
C PHE A 152 9.82 24.00 -1.36
N GLY A 153 10.76 23.51 -0.54
CA GLY A 153 11.89 22.71 -1.02
C GLY A 153 11.45 21.45 -1.77
N ALA A 154 10.40 20.79 -1.28
CA ALA A 154 9.77 19.64 -1.94
C ALA A 154 9.11 20.04 -3.27
N GLU A 155 8.26 21.08 -3.30
CA GLU A 155 7.63 21.56 -4.54
C GLU A 155 8.63 21.93 -5.63
N LEU A 156 9.72 22.61 -5.26
CA LEU A 156 10.77 23.00 -6.19
C LEU A 156 11.52 21.79 -6.75
N ALA A 157 11.75 20.75 -5.93
CA ALA A 157 12.38 19.51 -6.37
C ALA A 157 11.53 18.77 -7.41
N ASP A 158 10.20 18.64 -7.18
CA ASP A 158 9.29 18.05 -8.16
C ASP A 158 9.27 18.87 -9.46
N HIS A 159 9.23 20.20 -9.37
CA HIS A 159 9.19 21.07 -10.53
C HIS A 159 10.43 20.94 -11.42
N ILE A 160 11.63 20.94 -10.81
CA ILE A 160 12.89 20.76 -11.55
C ILE A 160 12.93 19.36 -12.19
N ALA A 161 12.48 18.33 -11.49
CA ALA A 161 12.44 16.97 -12.00
C ALA A 161 11.42 16.77 -13.15
N ASP A 162 10.24 17.40 -13.07
CA ASP A 162 9.21 17.37 -14.13
C ASP A 162 9.65 18.18 -15.38
N LYS A 163 10.55 19.17 -15.23
CA LYS A 163 11.25 19.84 -16.35
C LYS A 163 12.36 18.99 -16.98
N LYS A 164 12.51 17.72 -16.55
CA LYS A 164 13.58 16.78 -16.97
C LYS A 164 15.00 17.33 -16.74
N LYS A 165 15.19 18.13 -15.69
CA LYS A 165 16.53 18.55 -15.24
C LYS A 165 17.09 17.55 -14.24
N HIS A 166 18.41 17.40 -14.26
CA HIS A 166 19.15 16.60 -13.29
C HIS A 166 19.09 17.26 -11.91
N ILE A 167 18.68 16.50 -10.90
CA ILE A 167 18.52 16.99 -9.52
C ILE A 167 18.85 15.89 -8.50
N ALA A 168 19.59 16.26 -7.46
CA ALA A 168 19.77 15.50 -6.23
C ALA A 168 19.12 16.25 -5.06
N TYR A 169 18.34 15.60 -4.21
CA TYR A 169 17.65 16.29 -3.11
C TYR A 169 17.38 15.45 -1.87
N MET A 170 17.32 16.14 -0.73
CA MET A 170 17.00 15.64 0.60
C MET A 170 16.16 16.71 1.32
N VAL A 171 14.88 16.46 1.59
CA VAL A 171 13.92 17.45 2.13
C VAL A 171 13.21 16.94 3.39
N TYR A 172 12.83 17.83 4.32
CA TYR A 172 12.25 17.45 5.61
C TYR A 172 10.71 17.48 5.65
N LYS A 173 10.14 16.60 6.48
CA LYS A 173 8.73 16.59 6.88
C LYS A 173 8.60 17.05 8.34
N PRO A 174 7.87 18.14 8.65
CA PRO A 174 7.38 18.39 10.00
C PRO A 174 6.44 17.26 10.44
N THR A 175 6.59 16.74 11.65
CA THR A 175 5.68 15.70 12.16
C THR A 175 4.31 16.28 12.49
N LEU A 176 3.27 15.77 11.81
CA LEU A 176 1.93 15.78 12.38
C LEU A 176 1.91 14.87 13.62
N PRO A 177 1.20 15.26 14.71
CA PRO A 177 1.03 14.40 15.88
C PRO A 177 0.51 13.02 15.48
N GLY A 178 1.14 11.96 15.99
CA GLY A 178 0.75 10.57 15.69
C GLY A 178 1.25 10.02 14.34
N SER A 179 2.04 10.77 13.56
CA SER A 179 2.70 10.22 12.37
C SER A 179 4.15 9.84 12.66
N CYS A 180 4.55 8.61 12.30
CA CYS A 180 5.91 8.11 12.53
C CYS A 180 6.96 9.06 11.94
N HIS A 181 8.04 9.24 12.70
CA HIS A 181 9.31 9.76 12.18
C HIS A 181 9.94 8.72 11.22
N PRO A 182 10.87 9.09 10.33
CA PRO A 182 11.95 8.14 10.02
C PRO A 182 12.57 7.71 11.37
N PRO A 183 12.77 6.41 11.65
CA PRO A 183 12.88 5.90 13.02
C PRO A 183 14.06 6.46 13.83
N PHE A 184 15.04 7.08 13.16
CA PHE A 184 16.19 7.76 13.75
C PHE A 184 16.47 9.09 13.03
N PRO A 185 17.17 10.05 13.66
CA PRO A 185 17.71 11.21 12.95
C PRO A 185 18.71 10.73 11.89
N ILE A 186 18.59 11.24 10.65
CA ILE A 186 19.60 10.94 9.62
C ILE A 186 20.87 11.74 9.94
N GLU A 187 22.02 11.07 9.97
CA GLU A 187 23.31 11.72 10.25
C GLU A 187 23.76 12.64 9.10
N GLU A 188 24.58 13.65 9.42
CA GLU A 188 25.16 14.57 8.43
C GLU A 188 25.91 13.86 7.30
N ALA A 189 26.71 12.84 7.64
CA ALA A 189 27.46 12.04 6.67
C ALA A 189 26.53 11.27 5.72
N GLU A 190 25.40 10.79 6.25
CA GLU A 190 24.45 9.97 5.52
C GLU A 190 23.61 10.79 4.53
N VAL A 191 23.24 12.03 4.89
CA VAL A 191 22.65 13.00 3.94
C VAL A 191 23.59 13.27 2.78
N LEU A 192 24.89 13.44 3.04
CA LEU A 192 25.89 13.68 2.00
C LEU A 192 26.10 12.45 1.10
N ARG A 193 26.10 11.23 1.66
CA ARG A 193 26.12 9.97 0.89
C ARG A 193 24.94 9.89 -0.08
N HIS A 194 23.73 10.19 0.39
CA HIS A 194 22.52 10.18 -0.44
C HIS A 194 22.61 11.16 -1.62
N LEU A 195 23.11 12.37 -1.38
CA LEU A 195 23.31 13.37 -2.44
C LEU A 195 24.36 12.94 -3.46
N ALA A 196 25.45 12.29 -3.04
CA ALA A 196 26.46 11.75 -3.94
C ALA A 196 25.93 10.64 -4.85
N ILE A 197 25.11 9.71 -4.32
CA ILE A 197 24.50 8.62 -5.10
C ILE A 197 23.48 9.18 -6.10
N GLN A 198 22.62 10.13 -5.69
CA GLN A 198 21.69 10.81 -6.59
C GLN A 198 22.42 11.61 -7.69
N ALA A 199 23.55 12.25 -7.37
CA ALA A 199 24.36 12.96 -8.36
C ALA A 199 25.01 12.00 -9.38
N LEU A 200 25.47 10.81 -8.95
CA LEU A 200 26.00 9.79 -9.87
C LEU A 200 24.94 9.27 -10.86
N GLN A 201 23.66 9.28 -10.50
CA GLN A 201 22.55 8.95 -11.42
C GLN A 201 22.34 10.00 -12.52
N THR A 202 23.13 11.08 -12.54
CA THR A 202 23.05 12.19 -13.50
C THR A 202 24.33 12.38 -14.33
N VAL A 203 25.33 11.50 -14.14
CA VAL A 203 26.53 11.43 -15.00
C VAL A 203 26.13 10.84 -16.35
N GLY A 204 26.67 11.40 -17.43
CA GLY A 204 26.42 10.94 -18.80
C GLY A 204 27.52 10.01 -19.33
N ASP A 205 27.30 9.53 -20.56
CA ASP A 205 28.18 8.55 -21.20
C ASP A 205 29.61 9.07 -21.44
N CYS A 206 30.58 8.14 -21.45
CA CYS A 206 32.03 8.35 -21.35
C CYS A 206 32.52 8.81 -19.95
N THR A 207 32.74 7.85 -19.07
CA THR A 207 33.63 7.97 -17.89
C THR A 207 34.76 6.95 -18.03
N SER A 208 36.01 7.32 -17.70
CA SER A 208 37.15 6.41 -17.84
C SER A 208 37.26 5.41 -16.69
N VAL A 209 37.83 4.23 -16.96
CA VAL A 209 38.00 3.18 -15.95
C VAL A 209 38.84 3.65 -14.75
N ARG A 210 39.80 4.55 -14.96
CA ARG A 210 40.52 5.19 -13.85
C ARG A 210 39.59 5.97 -12.90
N VAL A 211 38.69 6.79 -13.45
CA VAL A 211 37.73 7.57 -12.64
C VAL A 211 36.78 6.64 -11.90
N LEU A 212 36.40 5.50 -12.50
CA LEU A 212 35.65 4.45 -11.81
C LEU A 212 36.42 3.92 -10.59
N THR A 213 37.70 3.56 -10.73
CA THR A 213 38.52 3.07 -9.62
C THR A 213 38.70 4.12 -8.53
N ASP A 214 39.02 5.37 -8.90
CA ASP A 214 39.19 6.49 -7.97
C ASP A 214 37.88 6.75 -7.18
N LEU A 215 36.70 6.58 -7.81
CA LEU A 215 35.40 6.63 -7.14
C LEU A 215 35.13 5.42 -6.23
N VAL A 216 35.37 4.19 -6.69
CA VAL A 216 35.15 2.97 -5.89
C VAL A 216 35.98 3.00 -4.61
N GLU A 217 37.26 3.39 -4.70
CA GLU A 217 38.09 3.57 -3.52
C GLU A 217 37.48 4.61 -2.57
N SER A 218 37.12 5.78 -3.10
CA SER A 218 36.52 6.87 -2.31
C SER A 218 35.23 6.45 -1.60
N PHE A 219 34.32 5.75 -2.29
CA PHE A 219 33.06 5.24 -1.71
C PHE A 219 33.28 4.13 -0.68
N SER A 220 34.31 3.29 -0.84
CA SER A 220 34.63 2.21 0.11
C SER A 220 35.29 2.70 1.40
N GLN A 221 35.97 3.85 1.36
CA GLN A 221 36.69 4.43 2.49
C GLN A 221 35.92 5.55 3.22
N ALA A 222 34.98 6.23 2.54
CA ALA A 222 34.26 7.38 3.10
C ALA A 222 33.37 7.01 4.30
N LYS A 223 33.59 7.69 5.42
CA LYS A 223 32.83 7.49 6.68
C LYS A 223 32.39 8.80 7.33
N THR A 224 33.21 9.84 7.25
CA THR A 224 32.91 11.15 7.85
C THR A 224 32.27 12.09 6.83
N CYS A 225 31.62 13.16 7.31
CA CYS A 225 31.13 14.22 6.44
C CYS A 225 32.25 14.81 5.55
N ALA A 226 33.49 14.89 6.06
CA ALA A 226 34.63 15.40 5.31
C ALA A 226 35.01 14.50 4.14
N ASP A 227 34.85 13.18 4.28
CA ASP A 227 35.07 12.22 3.19
C ASP A 227 33.94 12.30 2.16
N TRP A 228 32.68 12.36 2.61
CA TRP A 228 31.55 12.52 1.71
C TRP A 228 31.55 13.86 0.96
N PHE A 229 32.09 14.94 1.54
CA PHE A 229 32.35 16.19 0.78
C PHE A 229 33.43 16.01 -0.31
N ARG A 230 34.46 15.18 -0.10
CA ARG A 230 35.42 14.81 -1.16
C ARG A 230 34.76 13.97 -2.25
N VAL A 231 33.92 13.00 -1.88
CA VAL A 231 33.14 12.20 -2.82
C VAL A 231 32.20 13.08 -3.65
N ILE A 232 31.45 13.98 -3.03
CA ILE A 232 30.59 14.95 -3.72
C ILE A 232 31.40 15.80 -4.71
N CYS A 233 32.58 16.28 -4.32
CA CYS A 233 33.49 17.01 -5.22
C CYS A 233 33.90 16.14 -6.41
N ALA A 234 34.34 14.89 -6.18
CA ALA A 234 34.70 13.94 -7.22
C ALA A 234 33.55 13.69 -8.22
N VAL A 235 32.33 13.48 -7.73
CA VAL A 235 31.11 13.28 -8.55
C VAL A 235 30.74 14.54 -9.32
N PHE A 236 30.89 15.74 -8.74
CA PHE A 236 30.52 16.99 -9.40
C PHE A 236 31.40 17.31 -10.63
N TYR A 237 32.64 16.81 -10.72
CA TYR A 237 33.42 16.93 -11.97
C TYR A 237 32.83 16.14 -13.16
N LEU A 238 31.94 15.19 -12.90
CA LEU A 238 31.40 14.26 -13.91
C LEU A 238 30.02 14.68 -14.45
N VAL A 239 29.39 15.68 -13.86
CA VAL A 239 28.08 16.20 -14.29
C VAL A 239 28.23 17.53 -15.05
N SER A 240 27.35 17.75 -16.03
CA SER A 240 27.35 18.98 -16.84
C SER A 240 26.46 20.07 -16.23
N GLU A 241 25.26 19.71 -15.77
CA GLU A 241 24.35 20.57 -15.03
C GLU A 241 23.65 19.75 -13.93
N LEU A 242 23.64 20.25 -12.70
CA LEU A 242 22.96 19.60 -11.57
C LEU A 242 22.33 20.62 -10.62
N TYR A 243 21.09 20.37 -10.22
CA TYR A 243 20.45 21.07 -9.09
C TYR A 243 20.60 20.22 -7.83
N VAL A 244 20.82 20.86 -6.69
CA VAL A 244 20.97 20.21 -5.39
C VAL A 244 20.06 20.92 -4.39
N ILE A 245 19.14 20.21 -3.74
CA ILE A 245 18.23 20.80 -2.72
C ILE A 245 18.40 20.05 -1.40
N ILE A 246 18.79 20.78 -0.34
CA ILE A 246 19.10 20.22 0.98
C ILE A 246 18.26 20.94 2.03
N ASP A 247 17.47 20.21 2.82
CA ASP A 247 16.81 20.73 4.01
C ASP A 247 17.52 20.23 5.27
N LEU A 248 18.18 21.16 5.98
CA LEU A 248 18.88 20.85 7.22
C LEU A 248 17.93 20.61 8.40
N GLY A 249 16.62 20.84 8.21
CA GLY A 249 15.57 20.46 9.16
C GLY A 249 15.45 18.95 9.40
N ILE A 250 16.12 18.11 8.59
CA ILE A 250 16.23 16.65 8.77
C ILE A 250 16.96 16.28 10.07
N HIS A 251 17.91 17.10 10.52
CA HIS A 251 18.70 16.81 11.72
C HIS A 251 17.94 17.22 12.99
N ALA A 252 17.59 16.24 13.83
CA ALA A 252 16.70 16.44 14.97
C ALA A 252 17.36 17.02 16.23
N SER A 253 18.70 17.00 16.34
CA SER A 253 19.42 17.24 17.60
C SER A 253 20.80 17.90 17.49
N SER A 254 21.35 18.07 16.28
CA SER A 254 22.63 18.76 16.07
C SER A 254 22.59 19.55 14.77
N ALA A 255 22.84 20.85 14.84
CA ALA A 255 22.86 21.75 13.69
C ALA A 255 24.22 22.49 13.52
N ASP A 256 25.15 22.33 14.46
CA ASP A 256 26.35 23.19 14.53
C ASP A 256 27.40 22.87 13.45
N ALA A 257 27.60 21.60 13.09
CA ALA A 257 28.49 21.25 11.98
C ALA A 257 27.85 21.59 10.61
N ALA A 258 26.52 21.41 10.49
CA ALA A 258 25.71 21.83 9.34
C ALA A 258 25.80 23.33 9.00
N LYS A 259 26.00 24.23 9.99
CA LYS A 259 26.19 25.68 9.75
C LYS A 259 27.26 26.01 8.72
N THR A 260 28.32 25.19 8.69
CA THR A 260 29.51 25.36 7.83
C THR A 260 29.31 24.86 6.40
N TRP A 261 28.21 24.14 6.11
CA TRP A 261 27.99 23.52 4.80
C TRP A 261 27.96 24.49 3.62
N PRO A 262 27.40 25.72 3.68
CA PRO A 262 27.49 26.67 2.58
C PRO A 262 28.94 27.00 2.18
N SER A 263 29.85 27.11 3.15
CA SER A 263 31.28 27.34 2.91
C SER A 263 31.97 26.12 2.30
N LYS A 264 31.60 24.91 2.72
CA LYS A 264 32.12 23.65 2.14
C LYS A 264 31.65 23.46 0.71
N PHE A 265 30.35 23.67 0.44
CA PHE A 265 29.84 23.67 -0.93
C PHE A 265 30.46 24.79 -1.76
N HIS A 266 30.64 26.01 -1.23
CA HIS A 266 31.29 27.10 -1.98
C HIS A 266 32.73 26.76 -2.41
N ALA A 267 33.52 26.14 -1.52
CA ALA A 267 34.85 25.66 -1.88
C ALA A 267 34.78 24.64 -3.03
N ILE A 268 33.92 23.62 -2.90
CA ILE A 268 33.69 22.61 -3.96
C ILE A 268 33.24 23.26 -5.27
N LEU A 269 32.38 24.29 -5.24
CA LEU A 269 31.90 24.95 -6.46
C LEU A 269 32.99 25.74 -7.18
N GLU A 270 33.92 26.36 -6.47
CA GLU A 270 35.05 27.07 -7.10
C GLU A 270 36.17 26.08 -7.53
N ASP A 271 36.39 24.97 -6.81
CA ASP A 271 37.28 23.87 -7.25
C ASP A 271 36.75 23.22 -8.55
N VAL A 272 35.47 22.86 -8.58
CA VAL A 272 34.77 22.31 -9.76
C VAL A 272 34.84 23.29 -10.93
N ARG A 273 34.63 24.59 -10.68
CA ARG A 273 34.73 25.65 -11.70
C ARG A 273 36.15 25.86 -12.22
N ALA A 274 37.18 25.67 -11.41
CA ALA A 274 38.58 25.83 -11.82
C ALA A 274 39.03 24.73 -12.79
N ILE A 275 38.52 23.51 -12.65
CA ILE A 275 38.88 22.36 -13.49
C ILE A 275 37.86 22.13 -14.62
N SER A 276 36.56 22.26 -14.34
CA SER A 276 35.46 22.17 -15.30
C SER A 276 34.62 23.47 -15.32
N PRO A 277 35.09 24.54 -15.97
CA PRO A 277 34.36 25.82 -16.05
C PRO A 277 33.04 25.75 -16.86
N LYS A 278 32.72 24.59 -17.44
CA LYS A 278 31.44 24.31 -18.12
C LYS A 278 30.40 23.62 -17.22
N THR A 279 30.83 23.05 -16.09
CA THR A 279 29.92 22.39 -15.15
C THR A 279 29.15 23.43 -14.33
N ILE A 280 27.81 23.31 -14.30
CA ILE A 280 26.92 24.23 -13.60
C ILE A 280 26.19 23.49 -12.47
N ILE A 281 26.66 23.66 -11.23
CA ILE A 281 26.02 23.11 -10.03
C ILE A 281 25.28 24.21 -9.27
N ARG A 282 23.99 24.01 -9.00
CA ARG A 282 23.16 24.96 -8.26
C ARG A 282 22.70 24.34 -6.96
N VAL A 283 23.14 24.87 -5.82
CA VAL A 283 22.83 24.32 -4.49
C VAL A 283 21.84 25.22 -3.75
N MET A 284 20.68 24.71 -3.35
CA MET A 284 19.79 25.37 -2.41
C MET A 284 19.89 24.68 -1.05
N ILE A 285 20.11 25.47 0.01
CA ILE A 285 20.14 24.99 1.39
C ILE A 285 19.02 25.67 2.17
N VAL A 286 18.07 24.87 2.63
CA VAL A 286 16.93 25.27 3.46
C VAL A 286 17.30 25.05 4.94
N SER A 287 17.01 26.03 5.80
CA SER A 287 17.30 25.93 7.23
C SER A 287 16.42 26.86 8.07
N CYS A 288 15.99 26.40 9.24
CA CYS A 288 15.38 27.25 10.28
C CYS A 288 16.40 27.84 11.27
N HIS A 289 17.68 27.50 11.12
CA HIS A 289 18.81 28.02 11.92
C HIS A 289 19.71 28.95 11.09
N PRO A 290 20.40 29.92 11.71
CA PRO A 290 21.44 30.71 11.04
C PRO A 290 22.52 29.82 10.42
N LEU A 291 22.82 30.06 9.14
CA LEU A 291 23.91 29.41 8.41
C LEU A 291 25.05 30.41 8.13
N ASP A 292 26.28 29.92 8.11
CA ASP A 292 27.46 30.72 7.79
C ASP A 292 27.43 31.12 6.31
N VAL A 293 27.47 32.43 6.04
CA VAL A 293 27.57 32.95 4.67
C VAL A 293 29.04 33.16 4.34
N PRO A 294 29.59 32.55 3.27
CA PRO A 294 31.01 32.70 2.94
C PRO A 294 31.34 34.15 2.61
N GLN A 295 32.38 34.72 3.22
CA GLN A 295 32.76 36.12 3.02
C GLN A 295 33.16 36.37 1.55
N ASN A 296 32.77 37.52 1.00
CA ASN A 296 33.03 37.97 -0.38
C ASN A 296 32.53 37.03 -1.51
N SER A 297 31.56 36.14 -1.23
CA SER A 297 31.08 35.16 -2.20
C SER A 297 30.02 35.70 -3.18
N VAL A 298 30.47 36.17 -4.36
CA VAL A 298 29.64 36.73 -5.46
C VAL A 298 28.63 35.72 -6.06
N ASN A 299 28.74 34.44 -5.70
CA ASN A 299 27.88 33.34 -6.17
C ASN A 299 26.90 32.83 -5.10
N VAL A 300 26.81 33.45 -3.92
CA VAL A 300 25.89 33.07 -2.84
C VAL A 300 24.79 34.13 -2.68
N SER A 301 23.54 33.66 -2.58
CA SER A 301 22.34 34.48 -2.40
C SER A 301 21.50 33.95 -1.23
N LYS A 302 20.65 34.79 -0.63
CA LYS A 302 19.97 34.47 0.63
C LYS A 302 18.57 35.07 0.74
N ILE A 303 17.57 34.20 0.72
CA ILE A 303 16.17 34.52 0.99
C ILE A 303 15.93 34.34 2.49
N VAL A 304 15.43 35.37 3.15
CA VAL A 304 15.04 35.30 4.57
C VAL A 304 13.52 35.26 4.65
N LEU A 305 12.97 34.09 4.99
CA LEU A 305 11.53 33.92 5.13
C LEU A 305 11.02 34.67 6.37
N ARG A 306 10.01 35.50 6.14
CA ARG A 306 9.25 36.20 7.18
C ARG A 306 7.88 35.55 7.36
N LYS A 307 7.15 35.95 8.40
CA LYS A 307 5.75 35.59 8.61
C LYS A 307 4.89 36.29 7.52
N PRO A 308 4.31 35.60 6.52
CA PRO A 308 3.42 36.23 5.54
C PRO A 308 2.20 36.91 6.17
N ASN A 309 1.87 38.10 5.66
CA ASN A 309 0.64 38.83 5.97
C ASN A 309 -0.53 38.25 5.17
N VAL A 310 -1.10 37.13 5.63
CA VAL A 310 -2.27 36.50 5.00
C VAL A 310 -3.55 37.22 5.46
N HIS A 311 -4.33 37.78 4.52
CA HIS A 311 -5.63 38.39 4.84
C HIS A 311 -6.64 37.30 5.24
N PRO A 312 -7.50 37.49 6.27
CA PRO A 312 -8.38 36.44 6.78
C PRO A 312 -9.30 35.77 5.73
N ASP A 313 -9.68 36.47 4.68
CA ASP A 313 -10.61 35.95 3.65
C ASP A 313 -10.00 34.86 2.77
N LEU A 314 -8.66 34.86 2.58
CA LEU A 314 -7.95 33.79 1.88
C LEU A 314 -8.06 32.45 2.62
N ILE A 315 -8.30 32.47 3.94
CA ILE A 315 -8.46 31.28 4.77
C ILE A 315 -9.78 30.54 4.45
N ARG A 316 -10.80 31.25 3.96
CA ARG A 316 -12.13 30.68 3.67
C ARG A 316 -12.24 29.98 2.31
N ASN A 317 -11.50 30.41 1.29
CA ASN A 317 -11.67 29.95 -0.10
C ASN A 317 -10.87 28.68 -0.47
N ARG A 318 -10.98 27.60 0.33
CA ARG A 318 -10.30 26.30 0.06
C ARG A 318 -10.92 25.43 -1.06
N HIS A 319 -11.61 26.04 -2.03
CA HIS A 319 -12.21 25.35 -3.18
C HIS A 319 -11.64 25.76 -4.55
N SER A 320 -10.76 26.75 -4.64
CA SER A 320 -10.04 27.07 -5.88
C SER A 320 -8.95 26.03 -6.17
N LYS A 321 -9.14 25.25 -7.24
CA LYS A 321 -8.13 24.33 -7.79
C LYS A 321 -6.88 25.10 -8.23
N GLN A 322 -5.70 24.49 -8.07
CA GLN A 322 -4.43 24.88 -8.68
C GLN A 322 -3.95 26.32 -8.41
N ALA A 323 -3.13 26.50 -7.37
CA ALA A 323 -2.04 27.47 -7.47
C ALA A 323 -1.07 26.98 -8.55
N ARG A 324 -1.16 27.52 -9.77
CA ARG A 324 -0.25 27.16 -10.87
C ARG A 324 1.05 27.94 -10.71
N ILE A 325 2.18 27.24 -10.81
CA ILE A 325 3.49 27.86 -11.01
C ILE A 325 3.42 28.76 -12.26
N PRO A 326 3.74 30.05 -12.19
CA PRO A 326 3.65 30.96 -13.34
C PRO A 326 4.56 30.52 -14.50
N PRO A 327 4.04 30.23 -15.72
CA PRO A 327 4.87 29.79 -16.86
C PRO A 327 5.96 30.81 -17.25
N SER A 328 5.64 32.10 -17.06
CA SER A 328 6.48 33.26 -17.39
C SER A 328 7.85 33.29 -16.71
N LEU A 329 8.05 32.54 -15.62
CA LEU A 329 9.34 32.48 -14.91
C LEU A 329 10.38 31.54 -15.55
N TRP A 330 9.98 30.71 -16.52
CA TRP A 330 10.88 29.77 -17.21
C TRP A 330 10.97 30.01 -18.72
N GLU A 331 9.92 30.55 -19.34
CA GLU A 331 9.87 30.81 -20.79
C GLU A 331 10.82 31.94 -21.24
N SER A 332 11.30 32.76 -20.30
CA SER A 332 12.20 33.90 -20.54
C SER A 332 13.69 33.54 -20.77
N TYR A 333 14.05 32.26 -20.90
CA TYR A 333 15.45 31.87 -21.12
C TYR A 333 15.60 30.72 -22.15
N GLN A 334 15.80 31.10 -23.42
CA GLN A 334 16.11 30.16 -24.50
C GLN A 334 17.62 30.21 -24.84
N PRO A 335 18.33 29.08 -24.85
CA PRO A 335 19.63 28.98 -25.54
C PRO A 335 19.43 29.21 -27.04
N ALA A 336 20.27 30.05 -27.65
CA ALA A 336 20.14 30.41 -29.06
C ALA A 336 20.28 29.18 -29.98
N LYS A 337 19.26 28.90 -30.80
CA LYS A 337 19.31 27.87 -31.85
C LYS A 337 19.95 28.43 -33.13
N PRO A 338 20.73 27.62 -33.88
CA PRO A 338 21.10 27.91 -35.26
C PRO A 338 19.88 28.05 -36.19
N ARG A 339 20.11 28.65 -37.36
CA ARG A 339 19.06 29.13 -38.28
C ARG A 339 18.48 28.00 -39.17
N ALA A 340 17.25 28.23 -39.63
CA ALA A 340 16.38 27.29 -40.34
C ALA A 340 16.85 26.87 -41.76
N THR A 341 16.18 25.83 -42.27
CA THR A 341 15.70 25.76 -43.66
C THR A 341 14.24 25.29 -43.67
N GLU A 342 13.49 25.67 -44.71
CA GLU A 342 12.04 25.49 -44.87
C GLU A 342 11.71 24.47 -45.98
N VAL A 343 10.53 23.83 -45.90
CA VAL A 343 9.78 23.31 -47.07
C VAL A 343 8.28 23.43 -46.75
N GLU A 344 7.48 23.89 -47.71
CA GLU A 344 6.02 24.05 -47.57
C GLU A 344 5.19 22.92 -48.22
N ALA A 345 3.97 22.72 -47.69
CA ALA A 345 2.64 22.48 -48.32
C ALA A 345 2.49 21.75 -49.69
N PRO A 346 1.35 21.04 -49.95
CA PRO A 346 0.09 21.72 -50.30
C PRO A 346 -1.21 21.08 -49.70
N LYS A 347 -2.39 21.52 -50.17
CA LYS A 347 -3.74 21.29 -49.59
C LYS A 347 -4.75 20.66 -50.58
N SER A 348 -5.88 20.15 -50.05
CA SER A 348 -7.24 20.06 -50.67
C SER A 348 -8.27 20.02 -49.50
N HIS A 349 -9.47 20.64 -49.47
CA HIS A 349 -10.62 20.76 -50.41
C HIS A 349 -11.37 19.43 -50.65
N ASP A 350 -12.71 19.26 -50.70
CA ASP A 350 -13.95 19.95 -50.18
C ASP A 350 -15.19 19.02 -50.51
N GLU A 351 -16.50 19.20 -50.21
CA GLU A 351 -17.35 20.23 -49.55
C GLU A 351 -18.01 19.69 -48.23
N GLY A 352 -19.32 19.67 -47.86
CA GLY A 352 -20.69 19.89 -48.41
C GLY A 352 -21.59 18.63 -48.24
N LEU A 353 -22.88 18.58 -47.81
CA LEU A 353 -23.95 19.51 -47.38
C LEU A 353 -24.98 18.76 -46.46
N ALA A 354 -26.00 19.44 -45.92
CA ALA A 354 -27.12 18.90 -45.08
C ALA A 354 -28.51 19.32 -45.70
N PRO A 355 -29.72 19.25 -45.07
CA PRO A 355 -30.16 18.72 -43.75
C PRO A 355 -31.55 17.98 -43.68
N VAL A 356 -31.92 17.46 -42.49
CA VAL A 356 -33.25 17.40 -41.79
C VAL A 356 -34.59 17.09 -42.53
N ASP A 357 -35.39 16.16 -41.97
CA ASP A 357 -36.88 16.23 -41.85
C ASP A 357 -37.41 15.39 -40.63
N VAL A 358 -38.67 15.56 -40.17
CA VAL A 358 -39.14 15.17 -38.80
C VAL A 358 -40.65 14.80 -38.64
N HIS A 359 -40.97 13.77 -37.82
CA HIS A 359 -42.30 13.42 -37.21
C HIS A 359 -43.44 12.90 -38.14
N PRO A 360 -44.66 12.47 -37.66
CA PRO A 360 -45.24 12.39 -36.30
C PRO A 360 -45.87 11.03 -35.87
N LEU A 361 -46.67 11.06 -34.79
CA LEU A 361 -47.27 9.97 -33.98
C LEU A 361 -48.54 9.30 -34.54
N ASN A 362 -48.76 8.04 -34.16
CA ASN A 362 -50.04 7.49 -33.63
C ASN A 362 -49.80 6.06 -33.05
N GLY A 363 -50.58 5.51 -32.12
CA GLY A 363 -51.65 6.13 -31.32
C GLY A 363 -52.91 5.26 -31.16
N GLN A 364 -52.94 4.33 -30.19
CA GLN A 364 -54.17 3.82 -29.55
C GLN A 364 -53.86 2.92 -28.34
N ALA A 365 -54.87 2.67 -27.50
CA ALA A 365 -54.82 1.80 -26.32
C ALA A 365 -56.09 0.94 -26.28
N ASP A 366 -56.07 -0.15 -25.52
CA ASP A 366 -57.31 -0.80 -25.10
C ASP A 366 -57.22 -1.40 -23.68
N ARG A 367 -58.37 -1.78 -23.12
CA ARG A 367 -58.57 -2.12 -21.70
C ARG A 367 -59.20 -3.50 -21.49
N ASN A 368 -59.32 -3.85 -20.21
CA ASN A 368 -60.05 -4.99 -19.62
C ASN A 368 -59.24 -6.31 -19.62
N THR A 369 -59.47 -7.24 -18.68
CA THR A 369 -60.57 -7.33 -17.70
C THR A 369 -60.05 -7.75 -16.32
N ALA A 370 -60.76 -7.40 -15.26
CA ALA A 370 -60.52 -7.88 -13.90
C ALA A 370 -61.84 -8.34 -13.28
N GLN A 371 -61.83 -9.42 -12.49
CA GLN A 371 -62.88 -9.73 -11.52
C GLN A 371 -62.49 -10.84 -10.52
N ASN A 372 -62.81 -10.58 -9.25
CA ASN A 372 -63.22 -11.56 -8.22
C ASN A 372 -62.13 -12.51 -7.63
N ASN A 373 -62.17 -12.88 -6.34
CA ASN A 373 -63.21 -12.71 -5.32
C ASN A 373 -62.64 -12.61 -3.87
N HIS A 374 -63.45 -12.16 -2.91
CA HIS A 374 -63.27 -12.44 -1.46
C HIS A 374 -63.63 -13.92 -1.17
N THR A 375 -63.40 -14.60 -0.04
CA THR A 375 -62.96 -14.33 1.35
C THR A 375 -61.90 -15.41 1.74
N ASP A 376 -61.23 -15.46 2.89
CA ASP A 376 -61.75 -15.58 4.27
C ASP A 376 -60.60 -15.50 5.31
N MET A 377 -60.91 -15.23 6.58
CA MET A 377 -59.94 -14.82 7.61
C MET A 377 -60.04 -15.66 8.90
N SER A 378 -60.09 -16.98 8.79
CA SER A 378 -59.90 -17.87 9.94
C SER A 378 -59.30 -19.24 9.60
N LYS A 379 -57.99 -19.38 9.78
CA LYS A 379 -57.32 -20.58 10.31
C LYS A 379 -55.89 -20.23 10.73
N ALA A 380 -55.55 -20.57 11.97
CA ALA A 380 -54.23 -20.32 12.55
C ALA A 380 -53.48 -21.65 12.75
N VAL A 381 -52.15 -21.55 12.91
CA VAL A 381 -51.23 -22.65 13.22
C VAL A 381 -51.13 -23.73 12.11
N SER A 382 -50.26 -23.49 11.14
CA SER A 382 -49.65 -24.56 10.33
C SER A 382 -48.67 -25.34 11.21
N THR A 383 -48.80 -26.67 11.26
CA THR A 383 -47.82 -27.56 11.92
C THR A 383 -46.55 -27.70 11.08
N VAL A 384 -45.49 -28.28 11.67
CA VAL A 384 -44.17 -28.47 11.03
C VAL A 384 -44.26 -29.33 9.75
N GLU A 385 -45.35 -30.04 9.55
CA GLU A 385 -45.61 -30.92 8.40
C GLU A 385 -45.73 -30.15 7.07
N ASP A 386 -46.27 -28.92 7.06
CA ASP A 386 -46.34 -28.12 5.83
C ASP A 386 -44.94 -27.79 5.27
N CYS A 387 -43.93 -27.66 6.15
CA CYS A 387 -42.53 -27.43 5.79
C CYS A 387 -41.81 -28.66 5.23
N MET A 388 -42.41 -29.86 5.29
CA MET A 388 -41.80 -31.11 4.84
C MET A 388 -42.06 -31.41 3.35
N ASN A 389 -42.98 -30.67 2.71
CA ASN A 389 -43.29 -30.85 1.29
C ASN A 389 -42.10 -30.44 0.42
N LYS A 390 -41.44 -31.44 -0.17
CA LYS A 390 -40.36 -31.29 -1.16
C LYS A 390 -40.81 -30.35 -2.29
N PRO A 391 -40.09 -29.24 -2.55
CA PRO A 391 -40.40 -28.32 -3.64
C PRO A 391 -40.57 -29.01 -4.99
N ALA A 392 -41.57 -28.60 -5.76
CA ALA A 392 -41.89 -29.24 -7.04
C ALA A 392 -40.88 -28.87 -8.14
N HIS A 393 -40.23 -27.71 -8.03
CA HIS A 393 -39.33 -27.17 -9.03
C HIS A 393 -38.15 -26.40 -8.43
N ALA A 394 -37.02 -26.36 -9.14
CA ALA A 394 -35.82 -25.60 -8.73
C ALA A 394 -36.05 -24.08 -8.55
N ARG A 395 -37.13 -23.52 -9.11
CA ARG A 395 -37.56 -22.12 -8.93
C ARG A 395 -38.18 -21.79 -7.57
N GLU A 396 -38.44 -22.80 -6.74
CA GLU A 396 -39.00 -22.63 -5.38
C GLU A 396 -37.90 -22.47 -4.31
N PHE A 397 -36.64 -22.69 -4.67
CA PHE A 397 -35.48 -22.29 -3.87
C PHE A 397 -35.26 -20.79 -4.06
N THR A 398 -35.32 -20.04 -2.95
CA THR A 398 -35.25 -18.57 -2.96
C THR A 398 -33.99 -18.02 -2.30
N THR A 399 -33.26 -18.85 -1.56
CA THR A 399 -32.02 -18.49 -0.86
C THR A 399 -30.90 -19.43 -1.28
N ALA A 400 -29.79 -18.85 -1.76
CA ALA A 400 -28.57 -19.59 -2.02
C ALA A 400 -27.53 -19.24 -0.94
N ILE A 401 -26.94 -20.25 -0.32
CA ILE A 401 -25.84 -20.12 0.63
C ILE A 401 -24.57 -20.58 -0.09
N PHE A 402 -23.48 -19.83 0.06
CA PHE A 402 -22.20 -20.10 -0.59
C PHE A 402 -21.10 -20.24 0.45
N CYS A 403 -20.35 -21.33 0.38
CA CYS A 403 -19.20 -21.63 1.25
C CYS A 403 -17.97 -21.95 0.40
N ALA A 404 -16.79 -21.52 0.85
CA ALA A 404 -15.52 -21.66 0.15
C ALA A 404 -14.63 -22.79 0.69
N LEU A 405 -14.87 -23.23 1.93
CA LEU A 405 -14.16 -24.30 2.61
C LEU A 405 -15.14 -25.39 3.11
N PRO A 406 -14.74 -26.68 3.10
CA PRO A 406 -15.59 -27.77 3.61
C PRO A 406 -16.06 -27.57 5.06
N ILE A 407 -15.24 -26.96 5.92
CA ILE A 407 -15.61 -26.68 7.32
C ILE A 407 -16.73 -25.62 7.47
N GLU A 408 -16.87 -24.73 6.49
CA GLU A 408 -17.96 -23.75 6.43
C GLU A 408 -19.24 -24.44 5.95
N ALA A 409 -19.12 -25.30 4.93
CA ALA A 409 -20.23 -26.10 4.41
C ALA A 409 -20.75 -27.09 5.46
N ASP A 410 -19.89 -27.83 6.16
CA ASP A 410 -20.25 -28.76 7.24
C ASP A 410 -21.00 -28.05 8.38
N ALA A 411 -20.58 -26.83 8.75
CA ALA A 411 -21.23 -26.02 9.76
C ALA A 411 -22.65 -25.59 9.34
N VAL A 412 -22.81 -25.15 8.08
CA VAL A 412 -24.12 -24.79 7.50
C VAL A 412 -25.02 -26.03 7.37
N LEU A 413 -24.49 -27.15 6.88
CA LEU A 413 -25.23 -28.42 6.77
C LEU A 413 -25.70 -28.92 8.14
N SER A 414 -24.91 -28.73 9.19
CA SER A 414 -25.26 -29.12 10.56
C SER A 414 -26.40 -28.28 11.17
N LEU A 415 -26.86 -27.23 10.48
CA LEU A 415 -27.96 -26.36 10.90
C LEU A 415 -29.18 -26.36 9.96
N PHE A 416 -29.16 -27.15 8.88
CA PHE A 416 -30.36 -27.45 8.10
C PHE A 416 -31.40 -28.14 8.98
N ASP A 417 -32.66 -27.71 8.86
CA ASP A 417 -33.80 -28.36 9.52
C ASP A 417 -34.27 -29.60 8.75
N PHE A 418 -34.02 -29.64 7.44
CA PHE A 418 -34.28 -30.80 6.57
C PHE A 418 -33.31 -30.82 5.36
N HIS A 419 -33.02 -31.99 4.81
CA HIS A 419 -32.23 -32.18 3.58
C HIS A 419 -32.98 -33.02 2.54
N TRP A 420 -32.96 -32.60 1.27
CA TRP A 420 -33.39 -33.40 0.12
C TRP A 420 -32.20 -33.95 -0.66
N ASN A 421 -32.43 -34.97 -1.50
CA ASN A 421 -31.37 -35.49 -2.35
C ASN A 421 -31.09 -34.51 -3.50
N HIS A 422 -29.85 -34.05 -3.64
CA HIS A 422 -29.46 -33.13 -4.71
C HIS A 422 -29.76 -33.66 -6.13
N HIS A 423 -29.80 -34.97 -6.35
CA HIS A 423 -30.19 -35.58 -7.63
C HIS A 423 -31.65 -35.35 -8.02
N ASP A 424 -32.49 -34.90 -7.09
CA ASP A 424 -33.92 -34.63 -7.33
C ASP A 424 -34.19 -33.44 -8.26
N TYR A 425 -33.20 -32.54 -8.43
CA TYR A 425 -33.33 -31.31 -9.19
C TYR A 425 -32.25 -31.28 -10.29
N PRO A 426 -32.61 -31.52 -11.57
CA PRO A 426 -31.63 -31.58 -12.64
C PRO A 426 -30.96 -30.21 -12.85
N LYS A 427 -29.62 -30.19 -12.87
CA LYS A 427 -28.83 -28.99 -13.16
C LYS A 427 -29.04 -28.52 -14.60
N ALA A 428 -28.96 -27.20 -14.82
CA ALA A 428 -28.95 -26.62 -16.14
C ALA A 428 -27.71 -27.05 -16.94
N PRO A 429 -27.76 -27.10 -18.29
CA PRO A 429 -26.59 -27.36 -19.12
C PRO A 429 -25.47 -26.34 -18.85
N GLY A 430 -24.26 -26.82 -18.54
CA GLY A 430 -23.12 -25.97 -18.20
C GLY A 430 -23.11 -25.42 -16.77
N ASP A 431 -23.90 -25.98 -15.85
CA ASP A 431 -23.76 -25.81 -14.41
C ASP A 431 -22.93 -26.95 -13.82
N ASP A 432 -21.68 -26.67 -13.44
CA ASP A 432 -20.73 -27.65 -12.91
C ASP A 432 -20.74 -27.76 -11.38
N ASN A 433 -21.50 -26.92 -10.67
CA ASN A 433 -21.51 -26.86 -9.21
C ASN A 433 -21.92 -28.18 -8.54
N CYS A 434 -21.42 -28.37 -7.32
CA CYS A 434 -21.99 -29.32 -6.35
C CYS A 434 -22.95 -28.58 -5.41
N TYR A 435 -24.09 -29.20 -5.14
CA TYR A 435 -25.16 -28.63 -4.30
C TYR A 435 -25.53 -29.55 -3.15
N SER A 436 -25.93 -28.96 -2.03
CA SER A 436 -26.74 -29.60 -1.01
C SER A 436 -28.02 -28.80 -0.82
N ILE A 437 -29.16 -29.47 -0.68
CA ILE A 437 -30.48 -28.86 -0.87
C ILE A 437 -31.35 -29.18 0.34
N GLY A 438 -32.09 -28.21 0.87
CA GLY A 438 -32.81 -28.40 2.13
C GLY A 438 -33.59 -27.18 2.61
N VAL A 439 -33.88 -27.15 3.92
CA VAL A 439 -34.62 -26.07 4.59
C VAL A 439 -33.79 -25.49 5.73
N ILE A 440 -33.81 -24.16 5.87
CA ILE A 440 -33.45 -23.48 7.12
C ILE A 440 -34.63 -22.60 7.54
N GLY A 441 -35.24 -22.90 8.68
CA GLY A 441 -36.46 -22.28 9.18
C GLY A 441 -37.64 -22.46 8.23
N ARG A 442 -37.88 -21.45 7.41
CA ARG A 442 -38.95 -21.39 6.38
C ARG A 442 -38.43 -21.17 4.96
N HIS A 443 -37.11 -21.21 4.77
CA HIS A 443 -36.47 -20.92 3.49
C HIS A 443 -36.01 -22.21 2.83
N ASN A 444 -36.50 -22.47 1.62
CA ASN A 444 -35.92 -23.45 0.71
C ASN A 444 -34.53 -22.96 0.31
N VAL A 445 -33.49 -23.63 0.83
CA VAL A 445 -32.08 -23.28 0.65
C VAL A 445 -31.38 -24.23 -0.30
N VAL A 446 -30.50 -23.67 -1.13
CA VAL A 446 -29.43 -24.40 -1.80
C VAL A 446 -28.08 -23.95 -1.23
N LEU A 447 -27.32 -24.88 -0.68
CA LEU A 447 -25.90 -24.68 -0.35
C LEU A 447 -25.07 -25.02 -1.58
N VAL A 448 -24.30 -24.04 -2.04
CA VAL A 448 -23.36 -24.14 -3.16
C VAL A 448 -21.96 -24.29 -2.61
N HIS A 449 -21.31 -25.40 -2.99
CA HIS A 449 -19.93 -25.68 -2.62
C HIS A 449 -19.00 -25.04 -3.64
N ILE A 450 -18.38 -23.89 -3.31
CA ILE A 450 -17.40 -23.26 -4.20
C ILE A 450 -16.15 -24.15 -4.25
N PRO A 451 -15.61 -24.52 -5.42
CA PRO A 451 -14.53 -25.51 -5.53
C PRO A 451 -13.17 -25.06 -4.95
N SER A 452 -12.97 -23.75 -4.77
CA SER A 452 -11.85 -23.17 -4.03
C SER A 452 -12.16 -21.70 -3.68
N MET A 453 -11.42 -21.14 -2.71
CA MET A 453 -11.42 -19.70 -2.41
C MET A 453 -11.16 -18.82 -3.65
N GLY A 454 -11.55 -17.55 -3.56
CA GLY A 454 -11.24 -16.51 -4.54
C GLY A 454 -12.41 -16.08 -5.44
N LYS A 455 -12.46 -14.78 -5.77
CA LYS A 455 -13.62 -14.10 -6.38
C LYS A 455 -14.12 -14.76 -7.66
N SER A 456 -13.20 -15.22 -8.52
CA SER A 456 -13.54 -15.77 -9.85
C SER A 456 -14.32 -17.09 -9.77
N LYS A 457 -13.94 -17.98 -8.85
CA LYS A 457 -14.65 -19.24 -8.60
C LYS A 457 -16.01 -18.98 -7.98
N ALA A 458 -16.06 -18.07 -7.00
CA ALA A 458 -17.27 -17.64 -6.34
C ALA A 458 -18.28 -17.02 -7.35
N ALA A 459 -17.82 -16.15 -8.26
CA ALA A 459 -18.63 -15.56 -9.32
C ALA A 459 -19.19 -16.61 -10.29
N THR A 460 -18.34 -17.54 -10.75
CA THR A 460 -18.75 -18.62 -11.67
C THR A 460 -19.81 -19.50 -11.03
N ALA A 461 -19.57 -19.96 -9.80
CA ALA A 461 -20.49 -20.79 -9.04
C ALA A 461 -21.83 -20.08 -8.82
N SER A 462 -21.81 -18.80 -8.46
CA SER A 462 -23.02 -17.99 -8.25
C SER A 462 -23.81 -17.80 -9.56
N SER A 463 -23.14 -17.55 -10.69
CA SER A 463 -23.78 -17.44 -12.00
C SER A 463 -24.45 -18.75 -12.43
N GLN A 464 -23.73 -19.87 -12.34
CA GLN A 464 -24.28 -21.20 -12.67
C GLN A 464 -25.46 -21.57 -11.75
N CYS A 465 -25.38 -21.23 -10.45
CA CYS A 465 -26.46 -21.44 -9.49
C CYS A 465 -27.76 -20.73 -9.87
N ARG A 466 -27.72 -19.46 -10.32
CA ARG A 466 -28.92 -18.75 -10.79
C ARG A 466 -29.50 -19.30 -12.10
N THR A 467 -28.71 -19.99 -12.92
CA THR A 467 -29.21 -20.67 -14.13
C THR A 467 -30.06 -21.90 -13.78
N THR A 468 -29.63 -22.71 -12.80
CA THR A 468 -30.40 -23.87 -12.32
C THR A 468 -31.54 -23.46 -11.38
N PHE A 469 -31.21 -22.70 -10.33
CA PHE A 469 -32.16 -22.20 -9.34
C PHE A 469 -32.58 -20.79 -9.71
N THR A 470 -33.45 -20.69 -10.71
CA THR A 470 -33.98 -19.40 -11.22
C THR A 470 -34.86 -18.64 -10.20
N GLY A 471 -35.17 -19.25 -9.05
CA GLY A 471 -35.95 -18.65 -7.96
C GLY A 471 -35.16 -17.78 -6.97
N ILE A 472 -33.82 -17.80 -7.05
CA ILE A 472 -32.94 -17.22 -6.01
C ILE A 472 -33.09 -15.68 -5.94
N LYS A 473 -33.60 -15.22 -4.79
CA LYS A 473 -33.83 -13.81 -4.43
C LYS A 473 -32.84 -13.26 -3.42
N LEU A 474 -32.11 -14.14 -2.72
CA LEU A 474 -31.11 -13.83 -1.69
C LEU A 474 -29.89 -14.75 -1.88
N SER A 475 -28.69 -14.18 -1.80
CA SER A 475 -27.42 -14.90 -1.84
C SER A 475 -26.60 -14.57 -0.59
N LEU A 476 -26.35 -15.58 0.24
CA LEU A 476 -25.59 -15.47 1.49
C LEU A 476 -24.22 -16.09 1.30
N LEU A 477 -23.15 -15.29 1.43
CA LEU A 477 -21.79 -15.81 1.51
C LEU A 477 -21.45 -16.05 2.98
N VAL A 478 -21.23 -17.31 3.35
CA VAL A 478 -21.11 -17.74 4.75
C VAL A 478 -19.76 -18.41 4.98
N GLY A 479 -19.07 -18.06 6.07
CA GLY A 479 -17.78 -18.67 6.37
C GLY A 479 -16.88 -17.92 7.34
N ILE A 480 -15.57 -17.97 7.11
CA ILE A 480 -14.54 -17.34 7.96
C ILE A 480 -13.80 -16.18 7.27
N CYS A 481 -13.24 -15.27 8.07
CA CYS A 481 -12.50 -14.08 7.61
C CYS A 481 -11.35 -13.67 8.55
N GLY A 482 -10.42 -12.86 8.04
CA GLY A 482 -9.44 -12.15 8.87
C GLY A 482 -10.01 -10.84 9.41
N GLY A 483 -9.93 -10.58 10.72
CA GLY A 483 -10.57 -9.45 11.39
C GLY A 483 -9.63 -8.25 11.59
N VAL A 484 -10.21 -7.04 11.53
CA VAL A 484 -9.55 -5.82 12.04
C VAL A 484 -9.89 -5.67 13.52
N PRO A 485 -8.93 -5.74 14.46
CA PRO A 485 -9.22 -5.86 15.89
C PRO A 485 -9.94 -4.63 16.50
N GLY A 486 -9.80 -3.44 15.89
CA GLY A 486 -10.34 -2.19 16.42
C GLY A 486 -9.51 -1.63 17.58
N GLU A 487 -9.96 -0.52 18.16
CA GLU A 487 -9.28 0.13 19.29
C GLU A 487 -9.48 -0.69 20.59
N PRO A 488 -8.39 -1.01 21.33
CA PRO A 488 -8.50 -1.75 22.60
C PRO A 488 -9.41 -1.04 23.62
N GLY A 489 -10.46 -1.73 24.06
CA GLY A 489 -11.48 -1.17 24.94
C GLY A 489 -12.38 -0.09 24.31
N GLY A 490 -12.38 0.08 22.99
CA GLY A 490 -13.40 0.85 22.28
C GLY A 490 -14.69 0.04 22.09
N GLU A 491 -15.79 0.70 21.73
CA GLU A 491 -17.07 0.02 21.40
C GLU A 491 -16.95 -0.89 20.16
N GLY A 492 -15.89 -0.72 19.36
CA GLY A 492 -15.56 -1.55 18.20
C GLY A 492 -14.44 -2.58 18.42
N GLU A 493 -14.09 -2.95 19.65
CA GLU A 493 -13.13 -4.01 19.94
C GLU A 493 -13.68 -5.37 19.45
N ARG A 494 -12.95 -6.05 18.54
CA ARG A 494 -13.31 -7.33 17.91
C ARG A 494 -12.42 -8.47 18.38
N LEU A 495 -13.04 -9.63 18.58
CA LEU A 495 -12.42 -10.87 19.06
C LEU A 495 -12.44 -11.99 18.01
N LEU A 496 -11.70 -13.08 18.23
CA LEU A 496 -11.85 -14.28 17.42
C LEU A 496 -13.18 -14.96 17.75
N GLY A 497 -13.83 -15.51 16.72
CA GLY A 497 -15.20 -16.03 16.81
C GLY A 497 -16.32 -14.98 16.67
N ASP A 498 -16.04 -13.67 16.81
CA ASP A 498 -17.04 -12.64 16.51
C ASP A 498 -17.57 -12.76 15.08
N VAL A 499 -18.83 -12.40 14.86
CA VAL A 499 -19.44 -12.36 13.52
C VAL A 499 -19.33 -10.97 12.94
N VAL A 500 -18.98 -10.88 11.66
CA VAL A 500 -19.05 -9.66 10.84
C VAL A 500 -20.10 -9.84 9.74
N ILE A 501 -20.96 -8.83 9.57
CA ILE A 501 -21.99 -8.80 8.53
C ILE A 501 -21.76 -7.57 7.64
N SER A 502 -21.79 -7.75 6.32
CA SER A 502 -21.51 -6.67 5.38
C SER A 502 -22.68 -5.67 5.21
N GLU A 503 -22.42 -4.40 5.52
CA GLU A 503 -23.25 -3.27 5.02
C GLU A 503 -22.71 -2.67 3.72
N GLY A 504 -21.53 -3.12 3.28
CA GLY A 504 -20.85 -2.69 2.07
C GLY A 504 -19.57 -3.49 1.85
N LEU A 505 -19.08 -3.48 0.63
CA LEU A 505 -17.88 -4.23 0.24
C LEU A 505 -16.93 -3.33 -0.56
N VAL A 506 -15.63 -3.47 -0.33
CA VAL A 506 -14.57 -2.87 -1.15
C VAL A 506 -13.68 -3.96 -1.70
N GLN A 507 -13.57 -4.05 -3.02
CA GLN A 507 -12.57 -4.89 -3.66
C GLN A 507 -11.20 -4.21 -3.55
N TYR A 508 -10.48 -4.47 -2.47
CA TYR A 508 -9.28 -3.72 -2.09
C TYR A 508 -8.08 -4.02 -3.02
N ASP A 509 -8.09 -5.17 -3.69
CA ASP A 509 -7.05 -5.60 -4.62
C ASP A 509 -7.26 -5.14 -6.08
N PHE A 510 -8.35 -4.41 -6.38
CA PHE A 510 -8.66 -3.95 -7.73
C PHE A 510 -8.13 -2.54 -8.00
N GLY A 511 -7.15 -2.40 -8.88
CA GLY A 511 -6.44 -1.14 -9.00
C GLY A 511 -5.39 -1.10 -10.10
N ARG A 512 -4.42 -0.21 -9.90
CA ARG A 512 -3.20 -0.10 -10.70
C ARG A 512 -2.00 -0.17 -9.76
N GLN A 513 -1.12 -1.13 -10.00
CA GLN A 513 0.19 -1.13 -9.36
C GLN A 513 1.06 -0.07 -10.03
N TYR A 514 1.70 0.77 -9.21
CA TYR A 514 2.79 1.66 -9.62
C TYR A 514 4.07 1.20 -8.89
N PRO A 515 5.26 1.68 -9.30
CA PRO A 515 6.48 1.49 -8.52
C PRO A 515 6.28 1.99 -7.08
N GLY A 516 6.53 1.14 -6.09
CA GLY A 516 6.42 1.46 -4.66
C GLY A 516 5.00 1.52 -4.05
N PHE A 517 3.92 1.63 -4.84
CA PHE A 517 2.56 1.67 -4.26
C PHE A 517 1.47 1.12 -5.17
N PHE A 518 0.44 0.55 -4.55
CA PHE A 518 -0.80 0.15 -5.21
C PHE A 518 -1.85 1.25 -5.09
N LYS A 519 -2.51 1.62 -6.20
CA LYS A 519 -3.65 2.55 -6.18
C LYS A 519 -4.93 1.82 -6.56
N ARG A 520 -5.84 1.65 -5.61
CA ARG A 520 -7.17 1.08 -5.86
C ARG A 520 -7.94 1.92 -6.90
N LYS A 521 -8.69 1.25 -7.78
CA LYS A 521 -9.70 1.85 -8.64
C LYS A 521 -10.94 2.12 -7.80
N SER A 522 -11.42 3.36 -7.83
CA SER A 522 -12.49 3.84 -6.94
C SER A 522 -13.49 4.77 -7.63
N THR A 523 -13.53 4.77 -8.98
CA THR A 523 -14.56 5.48 -9.73
C THR A 523 -15.91 4.75 -9.63
N VAL A 524 -17.00 5.44 -9.98
CA VAL A 524 -18.37 4.86 -9.92
C VAL A 524 -18.54 3.66 -10.87
N GLN A 525 -17.78 3.60 -11.96
CA GLN A 525 -17.78 2.48 -12.91
C GLN A 525 -16.86 1.31 -12.52
N GLU A 526 -15.99 1.52 -11.52
CA GLU A 526 -14.99 0.53 -11.08
C GLU A 526 -15.17 0.13 -9.60
N SER A 527 -16.25 0.58 -8.98
CA SER A 527 -16.64 0.23 -7.61
C SER A 527 -17.84 -0.70 -7.65
N LEU A 528 -17.85 -1.68 -6.75
CA LEU A 528 -18.98 -2.57 -6.53
C LEU A 528 -20.28 -1.79 -6.27
N SER A 529 -21.41 -2.38 -6.65
CA SER A 529 -22.73 -1.76 -6.53
C SER A 529 -23.09 -1.39 -5.08
N LYS A 530 -24.01 -0.43 -4.93
CA LYS A 530 -24.60 -0.13 -3.62
C LYS A 530 -25.42 -1.33 -3.15
N LEU A 531 -25.38 -1.60 -1.84
CA LEU A 531 -26.18 -2.62 -1.20
C LEU A 531 -27.67 -2.48 -1.58
N ASP A 532 -28.34 -3.60 -1.87
CA ASP A 532 -29.77 -3.63 -2.20
C ASP A 532 -30.64 -2.97 -1.12
N ALA A 533 -31.76 -2.36 -1.54
CA ALA A 533 -32.63 -1.60 -0.65
C ALA A 533 -33.29 -2.48 0.43
N ALA A 534 -33.67 -3.73 0.12
CA ALA A 534 -34.27 -4.63 1.10
C ALA A 534 -33.21 -5.12 2.11
N VAL A 535 -32.01 -5.48 1.63
CA VAL A 535 -30.89 -5.85 2.52
C VAL A 535 -30.49 -4.67 3.41
N SER A 536 -30.40 -3.47 2.86
CA SER A 536 -30.12 -2.23 3.61
C SER A 536 -31.17 -1.96 4.69
N SER A 537 -32.45 -2.09 4.38
CA SER A 537 -33.55 -1.91 5.34
C SER A 537 -33.56 -2.99 6.42
N PHE A 538 -33.18 -4.22 6.08
CA PHE A 538 -33.08 -5.33 7.02
C PHE A 538 -31.91 -5.14 7.99
N LEU A 539 -30.72 -4.76 7.50
CA LEU A 539 -29.57 -4.43 8.35
C LEU A 539 -29.86 -3.22 9.27
N ALA A 540 -30.58 -2.22 8.78
CA ALA A 540 -31.03 -1.09 9.60
C ALA A 540 -31.95 -1.54 10.75
N ARG A 541 -32.80 -2.56 10.53
CA ARG A 541 -33.58 -3.20 11.60
C ARG A 541 -32.68 -4.00 12.56
N LEU A 542 -31.76 -4.81 12.04
CA LEU A 542 -30.83 -5.59 12.88
C LEU A 542 -29.98 -4.71 13.82
N LYS A 543 -29.61 -3.49 13.38
CA LYS A 543 -28.88 -2.50 14.20
C LYS A 543 -29.69 -1.91 15.38
N THR A 544 -30.98 -2.20 15.50
CA THR A 544 -31.77 -1.79 16.68
C THR A 544 -31.54 -2.76 17.83
N ALA A 545 -31.49 -2.26 19.07
CA ALA A 545 -31.07 -3.03 20.24
C ALA A 545 -31.85 -4.34 20.45
N GLU A 546 -33.16 -4.34 20.21
CA GLU A 546 -34.02 -5.53 20.33
C GLU A 546 -33.64 -6.61 19.32
N TYR A 547 -33.52 -6.26 18.03
CA TYR A 547 -33.16 -7.22 16.98
C TYR A 547 -31.68 -7.63 17.01
N THR A 548 -30.77 -6.75 17.49
CA THR A 548 -29.38 -7.12 17.80
C THR A 548 -29.35 -8.18 18.90
N ALA A 549 -30.07 -7.97 20.01
CA ALA A 549 -30.11 -8.91 21.13
C ALA A 549 -30.76 -10.25 20.74
N LEU A 550 -31.85 -10.22 19.96
CA LEU A 550 -32.50 -11.41 19.42
C LEU A 550 -31.57 -12.19 18.48
N LEU A 551 -30.87 -11.51 17.57
CA LEU A 551 -29.93 -12.19 16.66
C LEU A 551 -28.75 -12.80 17.42
N LEU A 552 -28.19 -12.09 18.39
CA LEU A 552 -27.11 -12.61 19.24
C LEU A 552 -27.57 -13.84 20.04
N LYS A 553 -28.78 -13.79 20.63
CA LYS A 553 -29.37 -14.93 21.34
C LYS A 553 -29.53 -16.15 20.42
N ASN A 554 -30.19 -16.00 19.26
CA ASN A 554 -30.42 -17.12 18.35
C ASN A 554 -29.09 -17.67 17.80
N THR A 555 -28.10 -16.81 17.58
CA THR A 555 -26.73 -17.22 17.23
C THR A 555 -26.10 -18.07 18.34
N HIS A 556 -26.25 -17.67 19.61
CA HIS A 556 -25.77 -18.46 20.73
C HIS A 556 -26.52 -19.80 20.85
N ASP A 557 -27.84 -19.80 20.79
CA ASP A 557 -28.68 -21.00 20.91
C ASP A 557 -28.30 -22.05 19.86
N TYR A 558 -28.11 -21.66 18.60
CA TYR A 558 -27.70 -22.57 17.52
C TYR A 558 -26.24 -23.02 17.61
N LEU A 559 -25.33 -22.17 18.05
CA LEU A 559 -23.94 -22.54 18.29
C LEU A 559 -23.83 -23.54 19.46
N THR A 560 -24.59 -23.32 20.53
CA THR A 560 -24.70 -24.23 21.67
C THR A 560 -25.35 -25.56 21.27
N ALA A 561 -26.31 -25.57 20.33
CA ALA A 561 -26.85 -26.81 19.76
C ALA A 561 -25.77 -27.62 19.00
N LEU A 562 -24.93 -26.97 18.19
CA LEU A 562 -23.79 -27.62 17.53
C LEU A 562 -22.76 -28.15 18.55
N GLN A 563 -22.45 -27.37 19.59
CA GLN A 563 -21.57 -27.75 20.69
C GLN A 563 -22.18 -28.82 21.63
N SER A 564 -23.48 -29.11 21.52
CA SER A 564 -24.20 -30.13 22.30
C SER A 564 -24.53 -31.39 21.49
N HIS A 565 -24.01 -31.52 20.27
CA HIS A 565 -24.31 -32.64 19.37
C HIS A 565 -23.97 -34.01 20.01
N PRO A 566 -24.84 -35.04 19.90
CA PRO A 566 -24.62 -36.34 20.58
C PRO A 566 -23.34 -37.07 20.17
N ASP A 567 -23.00 -37.04 18.87
CA ASP A 567 -21.69 -37.52 18.39
C ASP A 567 -20.55 -36.65 18.96
N GLN A 568 -19.63 -37.29 19.68
CA GLN A 568 -18.52 -36.63 20.37
C GLN A 568 -17.56 -35.92 19.40
N LYS A 569 -17.36 -36.45 18.20
CA LYS A 569 -16.43 -35.86 17.22
C LYS A 569 -16.97 -34.51 16.72
N ARG A 570 -18.25 -34.44 16.34
CA ARG A 570 -18.95 -33.20 15.95
C ARG A 570 -19.03 -32.18 17.10
N ARG A 571 -19.31 -32.64 18.33
CA ARG A 571 -19.29 -31.78 19.52
C ARG A 571 -17.91 -31.13 19.75
N LEU A 572 -16.83 -31.91 19.66
CA LEU A 572 -15.47 -31.38 19.85
C LEU A 572 -14.98 -30.54 18.65
N GLN A 573 -15.46 -30.81 17.44
CA GLN A 573 -15.13 -30.05 16.23
C GLN A 573 -15.47 -28.56 16.34
N TYR A 574 -16.56 -28.21 17.04
CA TYR A 574 -17.06 -26.84 17.17
C TYR A 574 -16.86 -26.22 18.57
N ALA A 575 -16.04 -26.83 19.44
CA ALA A 575 -15.78 -26.31 20.78
C ALA A 575 -15.11 -24.92 20.73
N HIS A 576 -15.45 -24.04 21.68
CA HIS A 576 -14.80 -22.73 21.81
C HIS A 576 -13.30 -22.93 22.17
N PRO A 577 -12.34 -22.35 21.42
CA PRO A 577 -10.92 -22.67 21.62
C PRO A 577 -10.27 -22.19 22.92
N GLY A 578 -10.99 -21.40 23.72
CA GLY A 578 -10.48 -20.76 24.95
C GLY A 578 -10.08 -19.32 24.71
N ILE A 579 -10.38 -18.42 25.65
CA ILE A 579 -10.11 -16.98 25.49
C ILE A 579 -8.61 -16.66 25.59
N GLU A 580 -7.87 -17.50 26.30
CA GLU A 580 -6.41 -17.51 26.39
C GLU A 580 -5.74 -17.83 25.04
N ASN A 581 -6.50 -18.37 24.08
CA ASN A 581 -6.07 -18.60 22.71
C ASN A 581 -6.48 -17.48 21.73
N ASP A 582 -7.09 -16.40 22.23
CA ASP A 582 -7.40 -15.19 21.45
C ASP A 582 -6.22 -14.20 21.50
N CYS A 583 -5.13 -14.59 20.85
CA CYS A 583 -3.89 -13.83 20.79
C CYS A 583 -3.92 -12.78 19.65
N LEU A 584 -3.76 -11.51 20.01
CA LEU A 584 -3.50 -10.41 19.09
C LEU A 584 -2.13 -9.81 19.43
N TYR A 585 -1.20 -9.82 18.49
CA TYR A 585 0.14 -9.22 18.64
C TYR A 585 0.16 -7.78 18.11
N GLN A 586 1.22 -7.02 18.43
CA GLN A 586 1.46 -5.70 17.82
C GLN A 586 1.52 -5.81 16.27
N PRO A 587 0.98 -4.84 15.51
CA PRO A 587 0.87 -4.96 14.05
C PRO A 587 2.21 -5.12 13.32
N SER A 588 3.28 -4.58 13.90
CA SER A 588 4.66 -4.60 13.42
C SER A 588 5.52 -5.70 14.07
N TYR A 589 4.94 -6.60 14.87
CA TYR A 589 5.69 -7.73 15.43
C TYR A 589 5.85 -8.82 14.36
N LEU A 590 7.05 -9.42 14.31
CA LEU A 590 7.40 -10.39 13.28
C LEU A 590 7.24 -11.81 13.82
N HIS A 591 6.32 -12.56 13.22
CA HIS A 591 6.13 -13.99 13.44
C HIS A 591 7.33 -14.77 12.85
N LYS A 592 8.38 -14.94 13.65
CA LYS A 592 9.64 -15.61 13.27
C LYS A 592 10.22 -16.39 14.44
N HIS A 593 11.26 -17.21 14.23
CA HIS A 593 12.00 -17.75 15.37
C HIS A 593 12.61 -16.61 16.20
N HIS A 594 12.33 -16.57 17.51
CA HIS A 594 12.88 -15.57 18.44
C HIS A 594 14.13 -16.09 19.19
N GLU A 595 14.41 -17.39 19.10
CA GLU A 595 15.56 -18.06 19.70
C GLU A 595 16.45 -18.72 18.65
N LYS A 596 17.77 -18.45 18.68
CA LYS A 596 18.75 -19.08 17.80
C LYS A 596 18.80 -20.61 17.92
N SER A 597 18.48 -21.16 19.09
CA SER A 597 18.35 -22.60 19.34
C SER A 597 17.25 -23.29 18.53
N ARG A 598 16.30 -22.54 17.95
CA ARG A 598 15.12 -23.09 17.27
C ARG A 598 15.14 -22.96 15.75
N CYS A 599 16.08 -22.21 15.16
CA CYS A 599 16.11 -21.92 13.74
C CYS A 599 17.35 -22.53 13.07
N SER A 600 17.14 -23.41 12.08
CA SER A 600 18.21 -24.06 11.32
C SER A 600 19.10 -23.05 10.57
N SER A 601 18.49 -21.98 10.04
CA SER A 601 19.09 -20.93 9.20
C SER A 601 19.29 -19.58 9.90
N TRP A 602 19.42 -19.54 11.24
CA TRP A 602 19.32 -18.29 12.03
C TRP A 602 20.11 -17.09 11.49
N GLU A 603 21.41 -17.23 11.19
CA GLU A 603 22.27 -16.09 10.80
C GLU A 603 21.88 -15.47 9.45
N ASP A 604 21.19 -16.24 8.62
CA ASP A 604 20.79 -15.85 7.27
C ASP A 604 19.35 -15.32 7.20
N ASP A 605 18.47 -15.84 8.05
CA ASP A 605 17.04 -15.55 8.05
C ASP A 605 16.57 -14.87 9.36
N CYS A 606 16.12 -15.63 10.36
CA CYS A 606 15.42 -15.11 11.55
C CYS A 606 16.29 -14.25 12.47
N GLY A 607 17.61 -14.39 12.43
CA GLY A 607 18.55 -13.54 13.17
C GLY A 607 18.77 -12.16 12.55
N THR A 608 18.35 -11.97 11.29
CA THR A 608 18.49 -10.69 10.59
C THR A 608 17.39 -9.69 10.97
N LEU A 609 17.62 -8.42 10.62
CA LEU A 609 16.62 -7.36 10.79
C LEU A 609 15.55 -7.48 9.70
N GLY A 610 14.36 -7.96 10.08
CA GLY A 610 13.22 -8.14 9.19
C GLY A 610 13.05 -9.56 8.63
N GLY A 611 14.11 -10.37 8.57
CA GLY A 611 14.04 -11.72 7.99
C GLY A 611 13.23 -12.73 8.79
N VAL A 612 12.62 -13.67 8.07
CA VAL A 612 11.76 -14.76 8.55
C VAL A 612 12.05 -16.00 7.70
N CYS A 613 12.47 -17.12 8.28
CA CYS A 613 12.74 -18.32 7.49
C CYS A 613 11.45 -19.01 7.02
N GLU A 614 11.52 -19.80 5.95
CA GLU A 614 10.38 -20.55 5.40
C GLU A 614 9.73 -21.45 6.46
N GLU A 615 10.51 -22.11 7.31
CA GLU A 615 10.04 -22.93 8.44
C GLU A 615 9.12 -22.14 9.40
N ALA A 616 9.31 -20.82 9.53
CA ALA A 616 8.54 -19.99 10.45
C ALA A 616 7.20 -19.50 9.89
N ILE A 617 7.08 -19.36 8.56
CA ILE A 617 5.93 -18.70 7.89
C ILE A 617 4.57 -19.35 8.21
N ASP A 618 4.54 -20.66 8.47
CA ASP A 618 3.33 -21.42 8.84
C ASP A 618 3.49 -22.21 10.17
N SER A 619 4.56 -21.96 10.94
CA SER A 619 4.75 -22.52 12.29
C SER A 619 3.88 -21.81 13.35
N PRO A 620 3.47 -22.48 14.45
CA PRO A 620 2.74 -21.83 15.54
C PRO A 620 3.63 -20.92 16.40
N CYS A 621 3.02 -19.89 16.99
CA CYS A 621 3.69 -18.92 17.88
C CYS A 621 4.52 -19.59 18.99
N ASP A 622 3.99 -20.67 19.59
CA ASP A 622 4.62 -21.41 20.69
C ASP A 622 5.97 -22.05 20.31
N SER A 623 6.07 -22.61 19.09
CA SER A 623 7.32 -23.23 18.61
C SER A 623 8.34 -22.18 18.20
N LEU A 624 7.89 -21.05 17.67
CA LEU A 624 8.74 -19.92 17.33
C LEU A 624 9.29 -19.15 18.53
N GLY A 625 8.57 -19.17 19.65
CA GLY A 625 8.90 -18.41 20.86
C GLY A 625 8.38 -16.96 20.84
N CYS A 626 7.28 -16.70 20.14
CA CYS A 626 6.66 -15.37 20.06
C CYS A 626 6.27 -14.86 21.45
N GLU A 627 6.66 -13.63 21.77
CA GLU A 627 6.78 -13.17 23.14
C GLU A 627 5.48 -12.58 23.69
N ASN A 628 5.00 -13.08 24.83
CA ASN A 628 3.73 -12.64 25.45
C ASN A 628 3.67 -11.13 25.78
N HIS A 629 4.81 -10.44 25.89
CA HIS A 629 4.86 -8.99 26.13
C HIS A 629 4.48 -8.16 24.88
N GLN A 630 4.41 -8.80 23.71
CA GLN A 630 4.00 -8.21 22.43
C GLN A 630 2.50 -8.41 22.15
N LEU A 631 1.77 -9.07 23.06
CA LEU A 631 0.31 -9.21 22.99
C LEU A 631 -0.40 -7.91 23.40
N ILE A 632 -1.33 -7.46 22.56
CA ILE A 632 -2.20 -6.32 22.85
C ILE A 632 -3.24 -6.73 23.91
N GLN A 633 -3.17 -6.08 25.06
CA GLN A 633 -4.17 -6.21 26.13
C GLN A 633 -5.52 -5.62 25.69
N ARG A 634 -6.60 -6.39 25.90
CA ARG A 634 -7.95 -6.08 25.42
C ARG A 634 -8.98 -6.20 26.53
N ARG A 635 -10.04 -5.39 26.50
CA ARG A 635 -10.97 -5.27 27.64
C ARG A 635 -11.95 -6.44 27.69
N ARG A 636 -12.41 -6.93 26.54
CA ARG A 636 -13.35 -8.06 26.45
C ARG A 636 -12.72 -9.37 26.90
N THR A 637 -11.46 -9.66 26.53
CA THR A 637 -10.76 -10.86 27.01
C THR A 637 -10.59 -10.85 28.54
N GLN A 638 -10.15 -9.73 29.12
CA GLN A 638 -10.03 -9.53 30.58
C GLN A 638 -11.36 -9.59 31.36
N ASN A 639 -12.50 -9.47 30.68
CA ASN A 639 -13.83 -9.59 31.26
C ASN A 639 -14.45 -10.99 31.11
N PHE A 640 -13.89 -11.86 30.25
CA PHE A 640 -14.42 -13.19 29.97
C PHE A 640 -14.54 -14.06 31.23
N GLU A 641 -13.50 -14.07 32.06
CA GLU A 641 -13.45 -14.82 33.33
C GLU A 641 -14.60 -14.48 34.30
N LYS A 642 -15.20 -13.29 34.14
CA LYS A 642 -16.29 -12.78 35.00
C LYS A 642 -17.67 -12.93 34.38
N GLN A 643 -17.77 -13.30 33.10
CA GLN A 643 -19.02 -13.16 32.31
C GLN A 643 -19.34 -14.35 31.39
N GLY A 644 -18.38 -15.23 31.10
CA GLY A 644 -18.59 -16.44 30.31
C GLY A 644 -18.79 -16.22 28.81
N GLN A 645 -18.95 -17.34 28.08
CA GLN A 645 -18.97 -17.38 26.62
C GLN A 645 -20.19 -16.65 26.01
N GLU A 646 -21.38 -16.77 26.59
CA GLU A 646 -22.61 -16.07 26.13
C GLU A 646 -22.40 -14.56 25.94
N ARG A 647 -21.74 -13.92 26.91
CA ARG A 647 -21.63 -12.46 26.97
C ARG A 647 -20.44 -11.89 26.21
N ASN A 648 -19.62 -12.75 25.60
CA ASN A 648 -18.43 -12.34 24.87
C ASN A 648 -18.45 -12.67 23.38
N LEU A 649 -19.53 -13.28 22.86
CA LEU A 649 -19.77 -13.25 21.42
C LEU A 649 -20.38 -11.89 21.03
N ALA A 650 -19.88 -11.27 19.97
CA ALA A 650 -20.45 -10.06 19.40
C ALA A 650 -20.70 -10.18 17.88
N ILE A 651 -21.63 -9.36 17.39
CA ILE A 651 -22.02 -9.28 15.98
C ILE A 651 -21.82 -7.84 15.50
N HIS A 652 -20.97 -7.66 14.49
CA HIS A 652 -20.52 -6.36 13.99
C HIS A 652 -21.04 -6.14 12.58
N ILE A 653 -21.92 -5.16 12.37
CA ILE A 653 -22.41 -4.80 11.03
C ILE A 653 -21.55 -3.64 10.50
N GLY A 654 -20.79 -3.88 9.44
CA GLY A 654 -19.82 -2.93 8.90
C GLY A 654 -19.33 -3.26 7.49
N LYS A 655 -18.38 -2.49 6.97
CA LYS A 655 -17.84 -2.70 5.62
C LYS A 655 -16.75 -3.79 5.62
N LEU A 656 -16.76 -4.68 4.64
CA LEU A 656 -15.73 -5.70 4.44
C LEU A 656 -14.78 -5.34 3.27
N ALA A 657 -13.58 -5.93 3.29
CA ALA A 657 -12.62 -5.92 2.20
C ALA A 657 -12.59 -7.28 1.50
N SER A 658 -12.65 -7.28 0.17
CA SER A 658 -12.64 -8.48 -0.69
C SER A 658 -11.42 -8.50 -1.61
N GLY A 659 -10.71 -9.63 -1.72
CA GLY A 659 -9.57 -9.76 -2.63
C GLY A 659 -8.93 -11.16 -2.64
N ASP A 660 -8.19 -11.51 -3.69
CA ASP A 660 -7.58 -12.84 -3.85
C ASP A 660 -6.25 -12.99 -3.06
N LYS A 661 -5.86 -11.97 -2.29
CA LYS A 661 -4.70 -12.02 -1.40
C LYS A 661 -5.15 -12.37 0.02
N VAL A 662 -4.46 -13.31 0.66
CA VAL A 662 -4.53 -13.50 2.11
C VAL A 662 -3.65 -12.42 2.75
N ILE A 663 -4.23 -11.52 3.54
CA ILE A 663 -3.41 -10.58 4.32
C ILE A 663 -2.73 -11.35 5.46
N LYS A 664 -1.39 -11.38 5.45
CA LYS A 664 -0.49 -11.89 6.50
C LYS A 664 0.35 -10.74 7.12
N SER A 665 -0.16 -9.51 7.12
CA SER A 665 0.57 -8.28 7.50
C SER A 665 -0.33 -7.37 8.34
N GLY A 666 0.02 -7.17 9.61
CA GLY A 666 -0.77 -6.34 10.53
C GLY A 666 -0.76 -4.86 10.13
N GLU A 667 0.38 -4.35 9.65
CA GLU A 667 0.51 -2.98 9.16
C GLU A 667 -0.31 -2.74 7.88
N ASP A 668 -0.34 -3.69 6.92
CA ASP A 668 -1.17 -3.56 5.71
C ASP A 668 -2.66 -3.69 6.01
N ARG A 669 -3.04 -4.59 6.92
CA ARG A 669 -4.39 -4.70 7.47
C ARG A 669 -4.85 -3.36 8.01
N ASP A 670 -4.07 -2.77 8.91
CA ASP A 670 -4.46 -1.53 9.60
C ASP A 670 -4.45 -0.32 8.66
N ARG A 671 -3.51 -0.29 7.70
CA ARG A 671 -3.48 0.71 6.62
C ARG A 671 -4.73 0.64 5.75
N VAL A 672 -5.10 -0.54 5.24
CA VAL A 672 -6.30 -0.70 4.40
C VAL A 672 -7.59 -0.50 5.21
N ALA A 673 -7.59 -0.90 6.49
CA ALA A 673 -8.68 -0.63 7.41
C ALA A 673 -8.90 0.88 7.62
N LEU A 674 -7.83 1.66 7.77
CA LEU A 674 -7.89 3.12 7.90
C LEU A 674 -8.31 3.81 6.59
N GLU A 675 -7.72 3.41 5.46
CA GLU A 675 -7.97 3.97 4.13
C GLU A 675 -9.42 3.73 3.66
N GLU A 676 -9.89 2.48 3.73
CA GLU A 676 -11.19 2.08 3.18
C GLU A 676 -12.29 1.94 4.24
N LYS A 677 -11.97 2.05 5.53
CA LYS A 677 -12.91 1.89 6.67
C LYS A 677 -13.59 0.53 6.70
N VAL A 678 -12.78 -0.52 6.62
CA VAL A 678 -13.21 -1.94 6.67
C VAL A 678 -12.97 -2.56 8.04
N ILE A 679 -13.80 -3.54 8.42
CA ILE A 679 -13.70 -4.25 9.71
C ILE A 679 -13.19 -5.70 9.59
N ALA A 680 -13.14 -6.25 8.37
CA ALA A 680 -12.66 -7.61 8.09
C ALA A 680 -12.26 -7.78 6.62
N PHE A 681 -11.48 -8.83 6.34
CA PHE A 681 -10.94 -9.23 5.04
C PHE A 681 -11.40 -10.65 4.67
N GLU A 682 -11.94 -10.81 3.47
CA GLU A 682 -12.37 -12.08 2.88
C GLU A 682 -12.03 -12.14 1.37
N MET A 683 -12.32 -13.27 0.70
CA MET A 683 -11.75 -13.60 -0.61
C MET A 683 -12.77 -13.89 -1.73
N GLU A 684 -14.07 -13.98 -1.43
CA GLU A 684 -15.11 -14.42 -2.38
C GLU A 684 -16.10 -13.30 -2.74
N GLY A 685 -16.39 -12.40 -1.80
CA GLY A 685 -17.55 -11.51 -1.79
C GLY A 685 -17.72 -10.66 -3.03
N ALA A 686 -16.64 -10.10 -3.58
CA ALA A 686 -16.71 -9.27 -4.78
C ALA A 686 -17.11 -10.06 -6.04
N GLY A 687 -17.03 -11.40 -6.02
CA GLY A 687 -17.62 -12.25 -7.05
C GLY A 687 -19.14 -12.46 -6.92
N LEU A 688 -19.71 -12.23 -5.73
CA LEU A 688 -21.14 -12.42 -5.41
C LEU A 688 -21.90 -11.10 -5.22
N TRP A 689 -21.21 -9.97 -5.10
CA TRP A 689 -21.82 -8.72 -4.68
C TRP A 689 -22.81 -8.14 -5.71
N ASP A 690 -22.37 -7.99 -6.96
CA ASP A 690 -23.18 -7.40 -8.05
C ASP A 690 -24.20 -8.38 -8.65
N HIS A 691 -24.40 -9.53 -8.00
CA HIS A 691 -25.09 -10.70 -8.52
C HIS A 691 -26.54 -10.84 -7.99
N GLY A 692 -27.10 -9.79 -7.39
CA GLY A 692 -28.45 -9.73 -6.84
C GLY A 692 -28.45 -9.19 -5.42
N ARG A 693 -29.34 -9.69 -4.55
CA ARG A 693 -29.27 -9.38 -3.11
C ARG A 693 -28.19 -10.23 -2.45
N CYS A 694 -26.99 -9.67 -2.31
CA CYS A 694 -25.93 -10.29 -1.55
C CYS A 694 -25.93 -9.81 -0.08
N MET A 695 -25.67 -10.73 0.85
CA MET A 695 -25.22 -10.42 2.22
C MET A 695 -24.05 -11.35 2.53
N ILE A 696 -23.01 -10.84 3.19
CA ILE A 696 -21.82 -11.60 3.56
C ILE A 696 -21.81 -11.70 5.08
N ILE A 697 -21.76 -12.93 5.59
CA ILE A 697 -21.83 -13.29 7.00
C ILE A 697 -20.59 -14.14 7.30
N LYS A 698 -19.53 -13.51 7.79
CA LYS A 698 -18.27 -14.21 8.11
C LYS A 698 -18.00 -14.16 9.61
N SER A 699 -17.21 -15.09 10.14
CA SER A 699 -16.69 -15.00 11.51
C SER A 699 -15.17 -14.91 11.52
N ILE A 700 -14.63 -14.15 12.48
CA ILE A 700 -13.21 -13.86 12.58
C ILE A 700 -12.44 -15.10 13.05
N CYS A 701 -11.54 -15.62 12.21
CA CYS A 701 -10.69 -16.79 12.53
C CYS A 701 -9.21 -16.44 12.75
N ASP A 702 -8.77 -15.27 12.29
CA ASP A 702 -7.44 -14.71 12.50
C ASP A 702 -7.50 -13.17 12.45
N TYR A 703 -6.43 -12.48 12.85
CA TYR A 703 -6.37 -11.01 12.83
C TYR A 703 -5.79 -10.41 11.55
N ALA A 704 -5.85 -11.11 10.41
CA ALA A 704 -5.30 -10.64 9.14
C ALA A 704 -3.80 -10.25 9.20
N ASP A 705 -3.04 -10.81 10.15
CA ASP A 705 -1.59 -10.61 10.31
C ASP A 705 -0.83 -11.94 10.13
N CYS A 706 0.45 -11.96 10.49
CA CYS A 706 1.34 -13.10 10.32
C CYS A 706 1.15 -14.21 11.38
N HIS A 707 0.53 -13.94 12.52
CA HIS A 707 0.42 -14.86 13.67
C HIS A 707 -0.78 -15.83 13.56
N LYS A 708 -1.12 -16.26 12.34
CA LYS A 708 -2.37 -16.98 12.06
C LYS A 708 -2.39 -18.37 12.69
N SER A 709 -3.52 -18.75 13.27
CA SER A 709 -3.74 -20.08 13.80
C SER A 709 -5.02 -20.72 13.25
N LYS A 710 -4.91 -21.98 12.80
CA LYS A 710 -6.08 -22.76 12.35
C LYS A 710 -7.01 -23.17 13.50
N ARG A 711 -6.57 -22.99 14.76
CA ARG A 711 -7.30 -23.34 16.01
C ARG A 711 -8.71 -22.76 16.09
N TRP A 712 -8.96 -21.60 15.49
CA TRP A 712 -10.26 -20.91 15.54
C TRP A 712 -11.20 -21.20 14.36
N GLN A 713 -10.73 -21.83 13.27
CA GLN A 713 -11.48 -21.89 12.02
C GLN A 713 -12.81 -22.66 12.13
N SER A 714 -12.83 -23.81 12.81
CA SER A 714 -14.05 -24.61 12.98
C SER A 714 -15.09 -23.91 13.89
N TYR A 715 -14.63 -23.25 14.96
CA TYR A 715 -15.50 -22.48 15.85
C TYR A 715 -16.09 -21.26 15.12
N ALA A 716 -15.26 -20.50 14.40
CA ALA A 716 -15.71 -19.38 13.58
C ALA A 716 -16.73 -19.83 12.50
N ALA A 717 -16.47 -20.93 11.79
CA ALA A 717 -17.39 -21.49 10.81
C ALA A 717 -18.77 -21.83 11.42
N ALA A 718 -18.78 -22.50 12.59
CA ALA A 718 -20.00 -22.77 13.34
C ALA A 718 -20.75 -21.50 13.75
N THR A 719 -20.03 -20.48 14.23
CA THR A 719 -20.62 -19.21 14.69
C THR A 719 -21.20 -18.38 13.53
N ALA A 720 -20.54 -18.37 12.37
CA ALA A 720 -21.08 -17.75 11.15
C ALA A 720 -22.33 -18.47 10.63
N ALA A 721 -22.34 -19.81 10.65
CA ALA A 721 -23.50 -20.62 10.27
C ALA A 721 -24.69 -20.43 11.24
N ALA A 722 -24.42 -20.37 12.55
CA ALA A 722 -25.43 -20.09 13.58
C ALA A 722 -26.08 -18.71 13.42
N CYS A 723 -25.28 -17.67 13.14
CA CYS A 723 -25.79 -16.34 12.83
C CYS A 723 -26.56 -16.31 11.51
N THR A 724 -26.13 -17.06 10.50
CA THR A 724 -26.87 -17.23 9.23
C THR A 724 -28.27 -17.80 9.47
N LYS A 725 -28.42 -18.78 10.36
CA LYS A 725 -29.74 -19.31 10.72
C LYS A 725 -30.61 -18.27 11.43
N GLY A 726 -30.08 -17.57 12.43
CA GLY A 726 -30.78 -16.48 13.12
C GLY A 726 -31.16 -15.30 12.20
N ILE A 727 -30.37 -15.02 11.17
CA ILE A 727 -30.70 -14.06 10.11
C ILE A 727 -31.87 -14.56 9.26
N LEU A 728 -31.86 -15.83 8.86
CA LEU A 728 -32.91 -16.43 8.01
C LEU A 728 -34.25 -16.54 8.75
N GLU A 729 -34.27 -16.82 10.05
CA GLU A 729 -35.50 -16.75 10.85
C GLU A 729 -36.15 -15.37 10.81
N GLN A 730 -35.33 -14.30 10.82
CA GLN A 730 -35.79 -12.92 10.83
C GLN A 730 -36.08 -12.36 9.43
N TRP A 731 -35.53 -12.96 8.37
CA TRP A 731 -35.69 -12.55 6.98
C TRP A 731 -37.05 -12.98 6.40
N ASN A 732 -37.69 -12.08 5.64
CA ASN A 732 -38.99 -12.26 4.98
C ASN A 732 -38.85 -12.05 3.47
#